data_AF-A0A0K2UG26-F1
#
_entry.id   AF-A0A0K2UG26-F1
#
_cell.length_a   1.000
_cell.length_b   1.000
_cell.length_c   1.000
_cell.angle_alpha   90.00
_cell.angle_beta   90.00
_cell.angle_gamma   90.00
#
_symmetry.space_group_name_H-M   'P 1'
#
loop_
_entity.id
_entity.type
_entity.pdbx_description
1 polymer ?
#
loop_
_entity_poly.entity_id
_entity_poly.type
_entity_poly.pdbx_seq_one_letter_code
_entity_poly.pdbx_strand_id
1 'polypeptide(L)'
;MKIRILYETNTLCLNSLTKLTRVHELRLCIKNKWPDLDPEVQRLLHRGKELGDGILQDYRFGTDDVIQCIKRSLPLSSVSHLPVDRINVESKYFVVGDHVDILEPSGAWFESKLIATHALSKEDICSSSDGVAYLVQYERFKELKPCYVGLESIRLRSYHRVSLSNLKSGMTILANYNYDHPDKRGFWFECLISSVSSSGLFASLVHFPESLSKKIRLRFVDEMYCIQEHIPSQNRDQWTKSVMRTPPPNCDFCQDSKDDCTMCSCCVCHLKDRPEVALLCDDCHDFYHIYCLQPPLTTIPDEDWYCPKCKRSDENVVKIGSQTSQKRKLDSHSFKRDKGKEYSLTAHSKECRKVPKDHFGPIPGIDVGMCWRFRSQIYEEGVHRHKTSSFYGSTSMGGIASVVLSVQDVDNGDTFWLMGSGVAQPVKTGSLDDQKISQVLERTNLAVAMNCAAPICKINGSDAGSNWRKGKPVRVLRSFGCRKFSKYAPNEGLRYDGIYKVVKYKLIDGPLGYPIWKFFFQRDDPSHAPWTKEGMIDMLKKGYSSCIHPTDQMNHSDYQNKNVIVKRRKLLDDNSKLVNLVIPKLISPVDYIIDPHLKKLISNDTENKKMWRDILNTKYRWKLDFYNQVEEELSCICCKDIVLDPVTTPCQHNMCKKCILRVFKEELYSCPSCRKELGRNYSIKVNKSLQTILRSMFDGYESGRC
;
A
#
# COMPACT_ATOMS: atom_id res chain seq x y z
N MET A 1 -10.70 12.68 -40.35
CA MET A 1 -10.42 12.48 -38.91
C MET A 1 -9.36 11.39 -38.75
N LYS A 2 -8.43 11.52 -37.81
CA LYS A 2 -7.28 10.61 -37.66
C LYS A 2 -7.53 9.62 -36.53
N ILE A 3 -7.31 8.33 -36.75
CA ILE A 3 -7.48 7.29 -35.72
C ILE A 3 -6.16 6.57 -35.53
N ARG A 4 -5.67 6.58 -34.29
CA ARG A 4 -4.43 5.92 -33.91
C ARG A 4 -4.75 4.79 -32.95
N ILE A 5 -4.49 3.56 -33.36
CA ILE A 5 -4.53 2.43 -32.44
C ILE A 5 -3.33 2.58 -31.51
N LEU A 6 -3.58 2.58 -30.20
CA LEU A 6 -2.53 2.53 -29.20
C LEU A 6 -1.89 1.14 -29.22
N TYR A 7 -0.56 1.12 -29.13
CA TYR A 7 0.32 -0.05 -29.30
C TYR A 7 0.55 -0.51 -30.76
N GLU A 8 -0.08 0.14 -31.76
CA GLU A 8 0.32 0.05 -33.16
C GLU A 8 0.94 1.36 -33.67
N THR A 9 1.78 1.26 -34.70
CA THR A 9 2.47 2.41 -35.30
C THR A 9 1.61 3.19 -36.29
N ASN A 10 0.65 2.52 -36.93
CA ASN A 10 -0.18 3.10 -37.98
C ASN A 10 -1.23 4.08 -37.40
N THR A 11 -1.37 5.24 -38.05
CA THR A 11 -2.45 6.20 -37.81
C THR A 11 -3.29 6.31 -39.07
N LEU A 12 -4.53 5.88 -39.00
CA LEU A 12 -5.41 5.73 -40.15
C LEU A 12 -6.27 6.98 -40.33
N CYS A 13 -6.12 7.64 -41.47
CA CYS A 13 -6.93 8.81 -41.83
C CYS A 13 -8.26 8.33 -42.43
N LEU A 14 -9.33 8.44 -41.65
CA LEU A 14 -10.70 8.23 -42.12
C LEU A 14 -11.25 9.57 -42.63
N ASN A 15 -11.27 9.72 -43.95
CA ASN A 15 -11.52 10.98 -44.63
C ASN A 15 -13.02 11.26 -44.90
N SER A 16 -13.87 10.23 -44.78
CA SER A 16 -15.32 10.28 -45.05
C SER A 16 -16.20 10.44 -43.80
N LEU A 17 -15.61 10.68 -42.62
CA LEU A 17 -16.35 10.87 -41.38
C LEU A 17 -16.80 12.33 -41.22
N THR A 18 -18.07 12.54 -40.87
CA THR A 18 -18.63 13.86 -40.59
C THR A 18 -18.77 14.08 -39.08
N LYS A 19 -19.02 15.33 -38.64
CA LYS A 19 -19.30 15.61 -37.22
C LYS A 19 -20.57 14.93 -36.71
N LEU A 20 -21.52 14.63 -37.60
CA LEU A 20 -22.79 13.98 -37.27
C LEU A 20 -22.71 12.44 -37.25
N THR A 21 -21.58 11.84 -37.66
CA THR A 21 -21.38 10.38 -37.62
C THR A 21 -21.42 9.88 -36.18
N ARG A 22 -22.08 8.72 -35.94
CA ARG A 22 -22.21 8.14 -34.59
C ARG A 22 -20.92 7.43 -34.17
N VAL A 23 -20.66 7.41 -32.86
CA VAL A 23 -19.49 6.69 -32.28
C VAL A 23 -19.55 5.18 -32.57
N HIS A 24 -20.76 4.61 -32.60
CA HIS A 24 -21.02 3.25 -33.10
C HIS A 24 -20.55 3.04 -34.55
N GLU A 25 -20.93 3.94 -35.46
CA GLU A 25 -20.55 3.85 -36.88
C GLU A 25 -19.05 4.05 -37.07
N LEU A 26 -18.45 4.94 -36.26
CA LEU A 26 -17.01 5.11 -36.18
C LEU A 26 -16.29 3.82 -35.79
N ARG A 27 -16.79 3.08 -34.79
CA ARG A 27 -16.23 1.78 -34.39
C ARG A 27 -16.31 0.74 -35.52
N LEU A 28 -17.43 0.70 -36.24
CA LEU A 28 -17.59 -0.16 -37.42
C LEU A 28 -16.65 0.23 -38.56
N CYS A 29 -16.43 1.52 -38.81
CA CYS A 29 -15.45 2.01 -39.79
C CYS A 29 -14.01 1.63 -39.40
N ILE A 30 -13.67 1.60 -38.10
CA ILE A 30 -12.38 1.11 -37.61
C ILE A 30 -12.27 -0.41 -37.85
N LYS A 31 -13.29 -1.20 -37.49
CA LYS A 31 -13.33 -2.67 -37.72
C LYS A 31 -13.19 -3.04 -39.19
N ASN A 32 -13.83 -2.30 -40.10
CA ASN A 32 -13.70 -2.55 -41.55
C ASN A 32 -12.31 -2.18 -42.11
N LYS A 33 -11.51 -1.37 -41.39
CA LYS A 33 -10.13 -1.04 -41.75
C LYS A 33 -9.08 -1.85 -40.99
N TRP A 34 -9.43 -2.37 -39.82
CA TRP A 34 -8.66 -3.30 -38.99
C TRP A 34 -9.57 -4.44 -38.51
N PRO A 35 -9.61 -5.56 -39.26
CA PRO A 35 -10.50 -6.69 -38.95
C PRO A 35 -10.32 -7.28 -37.54
N ASP A 36 -9.19 -7.06 -36.87
CA ASP A 36 -8.89 -7.67 -35.56
C ASP A 36 -9.30 -6.80 -34.35
N LEU A 37 -9.96 -5.65 -34.58
CA LEU A 37 -10.51 -4.77 -33.54
C LEU A 37 -12.04 -4.75 -33.60
N ASP A 38 -12.71 -5.67 -32.90
CA ASP A 38 -14.18 -5.64 -32.78
C ASP A 38 -14.69 -4.42 -32.01
N PRO A 39 -15.80 -3.79 -32.44
CA PRO A 39 -16.36 -2.58 -31.82
C PRO A 39 -16.47 -2.62 -30.29
N GLU A 40 -16.76 -3.79 -29.73
CA GLU A 40 -16.98 -4.01 -28.29
C GLU A 40 -15.68 -3.92 -27.48
N VAL A 41 -14.55 -4.35 -28.06
CA VAL A 41 -13.22 -4.17 -27.47
C VAL A 41 -12.58 -2.83 -27.84
N GLN A 42 -13.18 -2.04 -28.74
CA GLN A 42 -12.70 -0.70 -29.11
C GLN A 42 -13.07 0.37 -28.07
N ARG A 43 -12.14 0.61 -27.13
CA ARG A 43 -12.18 1.82 -26.30
C ARG A 43 -11.67 3.02 -27.11
N LEU A 44 -12.59 3.77 -27.70
CA LEU A 44 -12.29 5.03 -28.37
C LEU A 44 -12.13 6.16 -27.35
N LEU A 45 -11.03 6.91 -27.45
CA LEU A 45 -10.65 8.01 -26.57
C LEU A 45 -10.34 9.25 -27.40
N HIS A 46 -10.86 10.40 -26.99
CA HIS A 46 -10.46 11.71 -27.50
C HIS A 46 -10.06 12.59 -26.32
N ARG A 47 -8.84 13.15 -26.38
CA ARG A 47 -8.28 14.00 -25.33
C ARG A 47 -8.38 13.38 -23.92
N GLY A 48 -8.16 12.07 -23.84
CA GLY A 48 -8.23 11.29 -22.59
C GLY A 48 -9.64 10.97 -22.08
N LYS A 49 -10.71 11.46 -22.74
CA LYS A 49 -12.10 11.10 -22.44
C LYS A 49 -12.58 10.00 -23.37
N GLU A 50 -13.30 9.04 -22.80
CA GLU A 50 -13.86 7.92 -23.54
C GLU A 50 -15.11 8.36 -24.30
N LEU A 51 -15.20 8.01 -25.58
CA LEU A 51 -16.42 8.22 -26.33
C LEU A 51 -17.43 7.14 -25.94
N GLY A 52 -18.50 7.55 -25.26
CA GLY A 52 -19.70 6.74 -25.07
C GLY A 52 -20.56 6.74 -26.33
N ASP A 53 -21.77 6.20 -26.22
CA ASP A 53 -22.68 6.12 -27.36
C ASP A 53 -23.38 7.47 -27.61
N GLY A 54 -23.12 8.05 -28.78
CA GLY A 54 -23.56 9.38 -29.18
C GLY A 54 -23.05 9.75 -30.57
N ILE A 55 -23.12 11.04 -30.94
CA ILE A 55 -22.53 11.57 -32.19
C ILE A 55 -21.24 12.31 -31.91
N LEU A 56 -20.31 12.30 -32.88
CA LEU A 56 -18.98 12.88 -32.67
C LEU A 56 -19.04 14.37 -32.31
N GLN A 57 -19.99 15.12 -32.87
CA GLN A 57 -20.18 16.55 -32.61
C GLN A 57 -20.30 16.90 -31.11
N ASP A 58 -20.91 16.04 -30.30
CA ASP A 58 -21.11 16.26 -28.85
C ASP A 58 -19.78 16.37 -28.09
N TYR A 59 -18.75 15.68 -28.58
CA TYR A 59 -17.39 15.66 -28.05
C TYR A 59 -16.50 16.79 -28.61
N ARG A 60 -17.05 17.65 -29.49
CA ARG A 60 -16.43 18.88 -30.02
C ARG A 60 -15.09 18.68 -30.76
N PHE A 61 -15.04 17.71 -31.68
CA PHE A 61 -13.85 17.46 -32.51
C PHE A 61 -13.44 18.63 -33.42
N GLY A 62 -12.15 18.95 -33.39
CA GLY A 62 -11.45 19.73 -34.42
C GLY A 62 -11.09 18.89 -35.65
N THR A 63 -10.70 19.56 -36.74
CA THR A 63 -10.39 18.94 -38.05
C THR A 63 -9.17 18.00 -38.03
N ASP A 64 -8.17 18.30 -37.20
CA ASP A 64 -6.94 17.51 -37.05
C ASP A 64 -6.89 16.65 -35.78
N ASP A 65 -7.99 16.59 -35.01
CA ASP A 65 -8.02 15.80 -33.79
C ASP A 65 -7.85 14.30 -34.07
N VAL A 66 -7.04 13.66 -33.23
CA VAL A 66 -6.76 12.22 -33.26
C VAL A 66 -7.64 11.51 -32.22
N ILE A 67 -8.38 10.51 -32.67
CA ILE A 67 -9.04 9.53 -31.79
C ILE A 67 -8.06 8.40 -31.52
N GLN A 68 -7.80 8.15 -30.24
CA GLN A 68 -6.99 7.02 -29.79
C GLN A 68 -7.91 5.82 -29.59
N CYS A 69 -7.67 4.74 -30.31
CA CYS A 69 -8.38 3.48 -30.10
C CYS A 69 -7.51 2.54 -29.27
N ILE A 70 -8.02 2.05 -28.15
CA ILE A 70 -7.37 1.01 -27.33
C ILE A 70 -8.19 -0.28 -27.44
N LYS A 71 -7.58 -1.38 -27.86
CA LYS A 71 -8.16 -2.72 -27.72
C LYS A 71 -8.17 -3.10 -26.23
N ARG A 72 -9.35 -3.27 -25.64
CA ARG A 72 -9.54 -3.68 -24.23
C ARG A 72 -9.48 -5.20 -24.08
N SER A 73 -9.00 -5.63 -22.92
CA SER A 73 -9.40 -6.88 -22.25
C SER A 73 -10.53 -6.58 -21.26
N LEU A 74 -11.64 -7.34 -21.31
CA LEU A 74 -12.85 -7.08 -20.50
C LEU A 74 -12.73 -7.59 -19.04
N PRO A 75 -13.26 -6.86 -18.03
CA PRO A 75 -13.28 -7.32 -16.63
C PRO A 75 -14.62 -7.97 -16.21
N LEU A 76 -14.57 -9.14 -15.56
CA LEU A 76 -15.75 -9.88 -15.09
C LEU A 76 -16.28 -9.40 -13.72
N SER A 77 -17.02 -8.29 -13.73
CA SER A 77 -18.31 -8.19 -13.01
C SER A 77 -19.08 -6.89 -13.30
N SER A 78 -19.58 -6.76 -14.53
CA SER A 78 -20.85 -6.08 -14.81
C SER A 78 -21.73 -6.95 -15.71
N VAL A 79 -21.82 -8.22 -15.35
CA VAL A 79 -22.77 -9.20 -15.89
C VAL A 79 -23.29 -9.95 -14.67
N SER A 80 -24.47 -9.58 -14.19
CA SER A 80 -25.39 -10.58 -13.64
C SER A 80 -25.58 -11.64 -14.72
N HIS A 81 -25.72 -12.91 -14.33
CA HIS A 81 -25.59 -14.11 -15.18
C HIS A 81 -24.13 -14.62 -15.30
N LEU A 82 -23.87 -15.78 -14.68
CA LEU A 82 -23.34 -16.88 -15.48
C LEU A 82 -24.30 -17.00 -16.67
N PRO A 83 -23.88 -16.84 -17.94
CA PRO A 83 -24.79 -16.98 -19.05
C PRO A 83 -25.39 -18.38 -18.97
N VAL A 84 -26.70 -18.45 -18.78
CA VAL A 84 -27.44 -19.73 -18.69
C VAL A 84 -27.40 -20.46 -20.05
N ASP A 85 -26.97 -19.74 -21.11
CA ASP A 85 -27.00 -20.15 -22.52
C ASP A 85 -25.59 -20.22 -23.18
N ARG A 86 -24.49 -20.42 -22.43
CA ARG A 86 -23.19 -20.74 -23.07
C ARG A 86 -23.19 -22.18 -23.56
N ILE A 87 -22.92 -22.37 -24.86
CA ILE A 87 -22.87 -23.69 -25.50
C ILE A 87 -21.62 -24.43 -24.99
N ASN A 88 -21.84 -25.45 -24.17
CA ASN A 88 -20.81 -26.43 -23.82
C ASN A 88 -20.37 -27.16 -25.09
N VAL A 89 -19.07 -27.30 -25.30
CA VAL A 89 -18.50 -28.07 -26.40
C VAL A 89 -17.51 -29.09 -25.86
N GLU A 90 -17.44 -30.25 -26.52
CA GLU A 90 -16.39 -31.21 -26.26
C GLU A 90 -15.08 -30.71 -26.88
N SER A 91 -14.02 -30.60 -26.08
CA SER A 91 -12.71 -30.24 -26.61
C SER A 91 -11.98 -31.49 -27.10
N LYS A 92 -11.28 -31.35 -28.23
CA LYS A 92 -10.49 -32.43 -28.83
C LYS A 92 -9.35 -32.94 -27.92
N TYR A 93 -8.85 -32.12 -27.00
CA TYR A 93 -7.60 -32.36 -26.26
C TYR A 93 -7.82 -32.59 -24.75
N PHE A 94 -8.76 -31.85 -24.15
CA PHE A 94 -9.05 -31.86 -22.71
C PHE A 94 -10.49 -32.25 -22.40
N VAL A 95 -10.69 -32.83 -21.21
CA VAL A 95 -11.99 -33.18 -20.64
C VAL A 95 -12.18 -32.41 -19.34
N VAL A 96 -13.41 -31.98 -19.06
CA VAL A 96 -13.77 -31.27 -17.82
C VAL A 96 -13.32 -32.08 -16.60
N GLY A 97 -12.69 -31.40 -15.65
CA GLY A 97 -12.05 -32.01 -14.48
C GLY A 97 -10.55 -32.28 -14.64
N ASP A 98 -9.98 -32.13 -15.84
CA ASP A 98 -8.54 -32.35 -16.05
C ASP A 98 -7.66 -31.39 -15.25
N HIS A 99 -6.57 -31.93 -14.69
CA HIS A 99 -5.48 -31.14 -14.13
C HIS A 99 -4.61 -30.61 -15.26
N VAL A 100 -4.49 -29.29 -15.33
CA VAL A 100 -3.84 -28.54 -16.40
C VAL A 100 -2.77 -27.60 -15.85
N ASP A 101 -1.86 -27.18 -16.72
CA ASP A 101 -1.02 -26.01 -16.49
C ASP A 101 -1.50 -24.88 -17.39
N ILE A 102 -1.53 -23.65 -16.86
CA ILE A 102 -1.89 -22.45 -17.62
C ILE A 102 -0.75 -21.44 -17.67
N LEU A 103 -0.56 -20.84 -18.85
CA LEU A 103 0.47 -19.83 -19.10
C LEU A 103 -0.05 -18.43 -18.75
N GLU A 104 0.61 -17.78 -17.81
CA GLU A 104 0.33 -16.39 -17.45
C GLU A 104 1.19 -15.40 -18.26
N PRO A 105 0.79 -14.12 -18.38
CA PRO A 105 1.55 -13.08 -19.10
C PRO A 105 2.97 -12.82 -18.55
N SER A 106 3.31 -13.36 -17.38
CA SER A 106 4.66 -13.37 -16.82
C SER A 106 5.61 -14.39 -17.50
N GLY A 107 5.08 -15.23 -18.40
CA GLY A 107 5.77 -16.37 -19.00
C GLY A 107 5.79 -17.63 -18.11
N ALA A 108 5.21 -17.55 -16.90
CA ALA A 108 5.18 -18.65 -15.94
C ALA A 108 3.94 -19.54 -16.11
N TRP A 109 4.10 -20.82 -15.82
CA TRP A 109 3.03 -21.83 -15.84
C TRP A 109 2.56 -22.16 -14.43
N PHE A 110 1.23 -22.21 -14.24
CA PHE A 110 0.60 -22.43 -12.93
C PHE A 110 -0.36 -23.63 -12.91
N GLU A 111 -0.38 -24.36 -11.79
CA GLU A 111 -1.28 -25.47 -11.54
C GLU A 111 -2.75 -25.02 -11.46
N SER A 112 -3.56 -25.45 -12.42
CA SER A 112 -5.01 -25.19 -12.49
C SER A 112 -5.82 -26.45 -12.82
N LYS A 113 -7.13 -26.39 -12.62
CA LYS A 113 -8.10 -27.44 -12.97
C LYS A 113 -9.12 -26.91 -13.97
N LEU A 114 -9.41 -27.68 -15.01
CA LEU A 114 -10.44 -27.36 -16.01
C LEU A 114 -11.84 -27.58 -15.43
N ILE A 115 -12.67 -26.54 -15.43
CA ILE A 115 -14.05 -26.54 -14.91
C ILE A 115 -15.07 -26.70 -16.02
N ALA A 116 -14.86 -26.06 -17.18
CA ALA A 116 -15.80 -26.13 -18.31
C ALA A 116 -15.10 -25.85 -19.64
N THR A 117 -15.67 -26.36 -20.72
CA THR A 117 -15.26 -26.12 -22.11
C THR A 117 -16.44 -25.56 -22.88
N HIS A 118 -16.30 -24.33 -23.37
CA HIS A 118 -17.36 -23.63 -24.11
C HIS A 118 -16.90 -23.32 -25.53
N ALA A 119 -17.85 -23.17 -26.45
CA ALA A 119 -17.54 -22.61 -27.77
C ALA A 119 -16.88 -21.24 -27.59
N LEU A 120 -15.77 -20.98 -28.29
CA LEU A 120 -15.05 -19.72 -28.21
C LEU A 120 -15.95 -18.57 -28.70
N SER A 121 -16.34 -17.70 -27.77
CA SER A 121 -17.13 -16.51 -28.09
C SER A 121 -16.23 -15.40 -28.63
N LYS A 122 -16.79 -14.52 -29.47
CA LYS A 122 -16.14 -13.27 -29.88
C LYS A 122 -15.88 -12.32 -28.70
N GLU A 123 -16.58 -12.53 -27.59
CA GLU A 123 -16.45 -11.79 -26.33
C GLU A 123 -15.26 -12.26 -25.48
N ASP A 124 -14.73 -13.46 -25.75
CA ASP A 124 -13.67 -14.07 -24.95
C ASP A 124 -12.31 -13.41 -25.27
N ILE A 125 -11.53 -13.16 -24.22
CA ILE A 125 -10.26 -12.40 -24.31
C ILE A 125 -9.12 -13.27 -24.83
N CYS A 126 -9.24 -14.59 -24.69
CA CYS A 126 -8.32 -15.57 -25.23
C CYS A 126 -8.63 -15.85 -26.71
N SER A 127 -7.59 -16.04 -27.52
CA SER A 127 -7.69 -16.77 -28.78
C SER A 127 -7.49 -18.27 -28.51
N SER A 128 -8.15 -19.14 -29.28
CA SER A 128 -7.85 -20.57 -29.30
C SER A 128 -7.91 -21.09 -30.73
N SER A 129 -6.84 -21.71 -31.23
CA SER A 129 -6.77 -22.24 -32.60
C SER A 129 -7.75 -23.40 -32.89
N ASP A 130 -8.31 -24.03 -31.86
CA ASP A 130 -9.35 -25.07 -31.99
C ASP A 130 -10.79 -24.57 -31.79
N GLY A 131 -10.98 -23.27 -31.53
CA GLY A 131 -12.30 -22.69 -31.31
C GLY A 131 -12.95 -23.04 -29.97
N VAL A 132 -12.18 -23.49 -28.98
CA VAL A 132 -12.68 -23.78 -27.61
C VAL A 132 -12.14 -22.76 -26.59
N ALA A 133 -13.03 -22.26 -25.72
CA ALA A 133 -12.65 -21.48 -24.54
C ALA A 133 -12.65 -22.36 -23.29
N TYR A 134 -11.50 -22.42 -22.60
CA TYR A 134 -11.28 -23.26 -21.44
C TYR A 134 -11.44 -22.48 -20.13
N LEU A 135 -12.49 -22.78 -19.35
CA LEU A 135 -12.71 -22.16 -18.04
C LEU A 135 -11.91 -22.93 -16.97
N VAL A 136 -10.92 -22.28 -16.37
CA VAL A 136 -9.97 -22.89 -15.44
C VAL A 136 -9.98 -22.22 -14.07
N GLN A 137 -9.68 -22.98 -13.02
CA GLN A 137 -9.48 -22.49 -11.65
C GLN A 137 -8.10 -22.87 -11.14
N TYR A 138 -7.39 -21.89 -10.58
CA TYR A 138 -6.12 -22.07 -9.90
C TYR A 138 -6.24 -23.04 -8.71
N GLU A 139 -5.40 -24.08 -8.66
CA GLU A 139 -5.42 -25.05 -7.55
C GLU A 139 -4.78 -24.48 -6.28
N ARG A 140 -3.79 -23.58 -6.41
CA ARG A 140 -3.13 -22.88 -5.29
C ARG A 140 -3.90 -21.66 -4.78
N PHE A 141 -4.68 -21.03 -5.65
CA PHE A 141 -5.33 -19.74 -5.41
C PHE A 141 -6.84 -19.88 -5.66
N LYS A 142 -7.51 -20.72 -4.86
CA LYS A 142 -8.94 -21.07 -5.01
C LYS A 142 -9.87 -19.87 -4.74
N GLU A 143 -9.35 -18.84 -4.10
CA GLU A 143 -10.00 -17.56 -3.82
C GLU A 143 -10.00 -16.61 -5.03
N LEU A 144 -9.18 -16.86 -6.06
CA LEU A 144 -9.26 -16.13 -7.33
C LEU A 144 -10.43 -16.68 -8.16
N LYS A 145 -11.15 -15.80 -8.86
CA LYS A 145 -12.21 -16.20 -9.78
C LYS A 145 -11.64 -17.11 -10.90
N PRO A 146 -12.41 -18.10 -11.39
CA PRO A 146 -12.08 -18.81 -12.62
C PRO A 146 -11.84 -17.85 -13.79
N CYS A 147 -10.90 -18.21 -14.67
CA CYS A 147 -10.57 -17.43 -15.87
C CYS A 147 -10.68 -18.29 -17.14
N TYR A 148 -10.84 -17.63 -18.28
CA TYR A 148 -10.82 -18.28 -19.59
C TYR A 148 -9.43 -18.22 -20.20
N VAL A 149 -8.97 -19.35 -20.73
CA VAL A 149 -7.73 -19.48 -21.53
C VAL A 149 -8.04 -20.21 -22.84
N GLY A 150 -7.16 -20.05 -23.84
CA GLY A 150 -7.23 -20.79 -25.11
C GLY A 150 -6.13 -21.84 -25.21
N LEU A 151 -6.17 -22.67 -26.26
CA LEU A 151 -5.33 -23.83 -26.48
C LEU A 151 -3.82 -23.54 -26.32
N GLU A 152 -3.36 -22.39 -26.79
CA GLU A 152 -1.95 -21.98 -26.74
C GLU A 152 -1.47 -21.64 -25.31
N SER A 153 -2.40 -21.38 -24.38
CA SER A 153 -2.12 -21.00 -22.99
C SER A 153 -2.54 -22.06 -21.97
N ILE A 154 -2.89 -23.28 -22.41
CA ILE A 154 -3.30 -24.41 -21.57
C ILE A 154 -2.62 -25.70 -22.05
N ARG A 155 -2.18 -26.54 -21.13
CA ARG A 155 -1.74 -27.92 -21.43
C ARG A 155 -2.09 -28.86 -20.28
N LEU A 156 -1.98 -30.17 -20.52
CA LEU A 156 -2.12 -31.15 -19.44
C LEU A 156 -1.01 -30.92 -18.40
N ARG A 157 -1.31 -31.15 -17.12
CA ARG A 157 -0.35 -30.97 -16.02
C ARG A 157 0.97 -31.66 -16.35
N SER A 158 2.07 -30.91 -16.31
CA SER A 158 3.40 -31.45 -16.55
C SER A 158 3.83 -32.26 -15.33
N TYR A 159 3.72 -33.59 -15.40
CA TYR A 159 3.96 -34.51 -14.28
C TYR A 159 5.13 -35.48 -14.48
N HIS A 160 5.53 -35.77 -15.72
CA HIS A 160 6.69 -36.63 -16.01
C HIS A 160 7.99 -35.90 -15.68
N ARG A 161 8.71 -36.34 -14.64
CA ARG A 161 10.01 -35.77 -14.27
C ARG A 161 11.11 -36.18 -15.25
N VAL A 162 12.08 -35.29 -15.47
CA VAL A 162 13.23 -35.53 -16.35
C VAL A 162 14.52 -35.56 -15.54
N SER A 163 15.29 -36.64 -15.65
CA SER A 163 16.62 -36.75 -15.06
C SER A 163 17.67 -36.04 -15.90
N LEU A 164 18.73 -35.55 -15.25
CA LEU A 164 19.88 -34.91 -15.91
C LEU A 164 20.53 -35.79 -17.00
N SER A 165 20.53 -37.12 -16.82
CA SER A 165 21.06 -38.10 -17.79
C SER A 165 20.34 -38.07 -19.14
N ASN A 166 19.07 -37.65 -19.17
CA ASN A 166 18.21 -37.74 -20.33
C ASN A 166 18.12 -36.39 -21.08
N LEU A 167 18.80 -35.35 -20.56
CA LEU A 167 18.79 -34.01 -21.16
C LEU A 167 19.85 -33.86 -22.24
N LYS A 168 19.46 -33.20 -23.33
CA LYS A 168 20.32 -32.84 -24.47
C LYS A 168 20.08 -31.38 -24.85
N SER A 169 21.07 -30.77 -25.51
CA SER A 169 20.92 -29.44 -26.09
C SER A 169 19.79 -29.44 -27.13
N GLY A 170 18.98 -28.38 -27.16
CA GLY A 170 17.81 -28.25 -28.02
C GLY A 170 16.50 -28.83 -27.46
N MET A 171 16.52 -29.52 -26.32
CA MET A 171 15.29 -29.97 -25.65
C MET A 171 14.64 -28.83 -24.87
N THR A 172 13.31 -28.73 -24.92
CA THR A 172 12.54 -27.80 -24.08
C THR A 172 11.93 -28.55 -22.88
N ILE A 173 12.11 -28.00 -21.69
CA ILE A 173 11.59 -28.56 -20.43
C ILE A 173 10.85 -27.50 -19.61
N LEU A 174 9.96 -27.92 -18.70
CA LEU A 174 9.41 -27.06 -17.66
C LEU A 174 10.32 -27.14 -16.42
N ALA A 175 10.94 -26.02 -16.04
CA ALA A 175 11.87 -25.96 -14.92
C ALA A 175 11.58 -24.77 -13.99
N ASN A 176 11.98 -24.89 -12.71
CA ASN A 176 11.89 -23.80 -11.77
C ASN A 176 13.03 -22.80 -11.98
N TYR A 177 12.69 -21.51 -12.09
CA TYR A 177 13.66 -20.43 -12.18
C TYR A 177 13.15 -19.18 -11.47
N ASN A 178 14.08 -18.39 -10.93
CA ASN A 178 13.82 -17.10 -10.31
C ASN A 178 14.67 -16.04 -11.02
N TYR A 179 14.04 -14.97 -11.52
CA TYR A 179 14.73 -13.92 -12.29
C TYR A 179 15.70 -13.12 -11.45
N ASP A 180 15.27 -12.81 -10.24
CA ASP A 180 15.84 -11.77 -9.39
C ASP A 180 16.83 -12.41 -8.39
N HIS A 181 16.57 -13.67 -8.02
CA HIS A 181 17.42 -14.50 -7.17
C HIS A 181 17.65 -15.90 -7.79
N PRO A 182 18.50 -16.06 -8.83
CA PRO A 182 18.70 -17.33 -9.55
C PRO A 182 19.21 -18.52 -8.73
N ASP A 183 19.61 -18.29 -7.48
CA ASP A 183 19.97 -19.27 -6.46
C ASP A 183 18.79 -19.75 -5.59
N LYS A 184 17.65 -19.04 -5.62
CA LYS A 184 16.42 -19.36 -4.90
C LYS A 184 15.34 -19.92 -5.82
N ARG A 185 14.37 -20.65 -5.26
CA ARG A 185 13.17 -21.08 -5.98
C ARG A 185 12.36 -19.86 -6.44
N GLY A 186 11.74 -19.98 -7.61
CA GLY A 186 10.84 -19.00 -8.20
C GLY A 186 9.64 -19.68 -8.82
N PHE A 187 9.29 -19.29 -10.04
CA PHE A 187 8.15 -19.83 -10.79
C PHE A 187 8.61 -20.83 -11.86
N TRP A 188 7.65 -21.39 -12.59
CA TRP A 188 7.85 -22.50 -13.52
C TRP A 188 7.82 -22.02 -14.96
N PHE A 189 8.94 -22.17 -15.67
CA PHE A 189 9.12 -21.63 -17.02
C PHE A 189 9.53 -22.70 -18.02
N GLU A 190 9.13 -22.49 -19.28
CA GLU A 190 9.69 -23.25 -20.39
C GLU A 190 11.12 -22.79 -20.68
N CYS A 191 12.02 -23.77 -20.66
CA CYS A 191 13.44 -23.60 -20.76
C CYS A 191 13.98 -24.47 -21.91
N LEU A 192 14.44 -23.83 -22.99
CA LEU A 192 15.16 -24.46 -24.09
C LEU A 192 16.62 -24.69 -23.67
N ILE A 193 17.03 -25.94 -23.54
CA ILE A 193 18.36 -26.30 -23.05
C ILE A 193 19.43 -25.91 -24.08
N SER A 194 20.36 -25.04 -23.66
CA SER A 194 21.46 -24.54 -24.49
C SER A 194 22.75 -25.34 -24.32
N SER A 195 22.94 -25.99 -23.17
CA SER A 195 24.06 -26.93 -22.94
C SER A 195 23.90 -27.70 -21.64
N VAL A 196 24.19 -29.00 -21.66
CA VAL A 196 24.37 -29.85 -20.48
C VAL A 196 25.87 -30.13 -20.33
N SER A 197 26.43 -29.94 -19.13
CA SER A 197 27.87 -30.15 -18.88
C SER A 197 28.16 -30.42 -17.41
N SER A 198 29.37 -30.87 -17.09
CA SER A 198 29.88 -30.97 -15.71
C SER A 198 29.83 -29.63 -14.94
N SER A 199 29.87 -28.49 -15.64
CA SER A 199 29.74 -27.16 -15.02
C SER A 199 28.30 -26.78 -14.63
N GLY A 200 27.31 -27.52 -15.14
CA GLY A 200 25.88 -27.33 -14.86
C GLY A 200 24.99 -27.44 -16.09
N LEU A 201 23.68 -27.35 -15.84
CA LEU A 201 22.63 -27.27 -16.85
C LEU A 201 22.34 -25.79 -17.19
N PHE A 202 22.34 -25.46 -18.48
CA PHE A 202 22.05 -24.12 -18.96
C PHE A 202 20.96 -24.12 -20.02
N ALA A 203 20.12 -23.08 -19.99
CA ALA A 203 18.97 -22.93 -20.87
C ALA A 203 18.73 -21.45 -21.25
N SER A 204 17.81 -21.23 -22.18
CA SER A 204 17.15 -19.94 -22.46
C SER A 204 15.64 -20.09 -22.25
N LEU A 205 14.96 -19.01 -21.89
CA LEU A 205 13.52 -19.03 -21.59
C LEU A 205 12.71 -18.80 -22.87
N VAL A 206 11.69 -19.63 -23.10
CA VAL A 206 10.97 -19.67 -24.39
C VAL A 206 10.03 -18.47 -24.57
N HIS A 207 9.26 -18.11 -23.55
CA HIS A 207 8.26 -17.03 -23.60
C HIS A 207 8.85 -15.62 -23.38
N PHE A 208 10.16 -15.43 -23.64
CA PHE A 208 10.86 -14.16 -23.43
C PHE A 208 11.44 -13.61 -24.74
N PRO A 209 11.44 -12.28 -24.96
CA PRO A 209 12.01 -11.69 -26.17
C PRO A 209 13.46 -12.10 -26.38
N GLU A 210 13.87 -12.37 -27.62
CA GLU A 210 15.25 -12.78 -27.96
C GLU A 210 16.31 -11.75 -27.54
N SER A 211 15.95 -10.47 -27.45
CA SER A 211 16.81 -9.41 -26.91
C SER A 211 17.13 -9.55 -25.41
N LEU A 212 16.44 -10.46 -24.71
CA LEU A 212 16.55 -10.74 -23.28
C LEU A 212 16.87 -12.21 -22.96
N SER A 213 17.03 -13.09 -23.98
CA SER A 213 17.26 -14.54 -23.83
C SER A 213 18.69 -14.88 -23.39
N LYS A 214 19.11 -14.31 -22.25
CA LYS A 214 20.38 -14.65 -21.61
C LYS A 214 20.41 -16.13 -21.25
N LYS A 215 21.55 -16.78 -21.51
CA LYS A 215 21.85 -18.15 -21.06
C LYS A 215 21.79 -18.22 -19.52
N ILE A 216 20.70 -18.77 -18.98
CA ILE A 216 20.49 -18.97 -17.55
C ILE A 216 21.08 -20.32 -17.11
N ARG A 217 21.44 -20.42 -15.83
CA ARG A 217 21.84 -21.69 -15.19
C ARG A 217 20.68 -22.19 -14.34
N LEU A 218 20.16 -23.37 -14.65
CA LEU A 218 19.12 -24.01 -13.86
C LEU A 218 19.75 -24.62 -12.60
N ARG A 219 19.13 -24.37 -11.44
CA ARG A 219 19.61 -24.83 -10.11
C ARG A 219 18.79 -26.00 -9.57
N PHE A 220 17.47 -25.95 -9.71
CA PHE A 220 16.54 -26.96 -9.19
C PHE A 220 16.39 -28.13 -10.17
N VAL A 221 17.49 -28.81 -10.43
CA VAL A 221 17.61 -29.91 -11.40
C VAL A 221 16.94 -31.21 -10.94
N ASP A 222 16.61 -31.32 -9.65
CA ASP A 222 15.87 -32.48 -9.11
C ASP A 222 14.36 -32.42 -9.41
N GLU A 223 13.88 -31.27 -9.89
CA GLU A 223 12.47 -31.00 -10.14
C GLU A 223 12.28 -30.27 -11.48
N MET A 224 12.44 -31.03 -12.57
CA MET A 224 12.19 -30.61 -13.95
C MET A 224 11.19 -31.56 -14.60
N TYR A 225 10.33 -31.06 -15.49
CA TYR A 225 9.25 -31.84 -16.08
C TYR A 225 9.25 -31.79 -17.62
N CYS A 226 8.85 -32.89 -18.27
CA CYS A 226 8.50 -32.89 -19.68
C CYS A 226 7.27 -32.01 -19.91
N ILE A 227 7.37 -31.11 -20.88
CA ILE A 227 6.20 -30.40 -21.42
C ILE A 227 5.27 -31.44 -22.05
N GLN A 228 3.97 -31.34 -21.77
CA GLN A 228 2.95 -32.19 -22.37
C GLN A 228 2.45 -31.54 -23.67
N GLU A 229 2.50 -32.28 -24.77
CA GLU A 229 1.90 -31.88 -26.04
C GLU A 229 0.38 -32.09 -26.04
N HIS A 230 -0.34 -31.44 -26.96
CA HIS A 230 -1.78 -31.59 -27.13
C HIS A 230 -2.12 -32.90 -27.86
N ILE A 231 -2.06 -34.01 -27.13
CA ILE A 231 -2.54 -35.31 -27.59
C ILE A 231 -4.08 -35.31 -27.55
N PRO A 232 -4.79 -35.78 -28.61
CA PRO A 232 -6.25 -35.89 -28.59
C PRO A 232 -6.75 -36.74 -27.41
N SER A 233 -7.87 -36.35 -26.81
CA SER A 233 -8.41 -36.93 -25.57
C SER A 233 -8.80 -38.41 -25.68
N GLN A 234 -8.97 -38.91 -26.91
CA GLN A 234 -9.23 -40.32 -27.24
C GLN A 234 -7.94 -41.18 -27.28
N ASN A 235 -6.77 -40.55 -27.47
CA ASN A 235 -5.47 -41.21 -27.68
C ASN A 235 -4.57 -41.15 -26.43
N ARG A 236 -5.13 -40.80 -25.26
CA ARG A 236 -4.39 -40.65 -24.00
C ARG A 236 -4.58 -41.88 -23.11
N ASP A 237 -3.51 -42.31 -22.46
CA ASP A 237 -3.61 -43.21 -21.31
C ASP A 237 -4.30 -42.48 -20.13
N GLN A 238 -4.99 -43.24 -19.28
CA GLN A 238 -6.01 -42.69 -18.38
C GLN A 238 -5.50 -41.70 -17.32
N TRP A 239 -6.32 -40.65 -17.11
CA TRP A 239 -6.37 -39.69 -16.01
C TRP A 239 -5.18 -38.72 -15.82
N THR A 240 -5.50 -37.43 -15.71
CA THR A 240 -4.52 -36.38 -15.40
C THR A 240 -4.12 -36.39 -13.91
N LYS A 241 -2.82 -36.31 -13.64
CA LYS A 241 -2.29 -36.38 -12.26
C LYS A 241 -2.26 -35.00 -11.61
N SER A 242 -2.81 -34.87 -10.39
CA SER A 242 -2.69 -33.69 -9.53
C SER A 242 -1.28 -33.61 -8.90
N VAL A 243 -0.25 -33.41 -9.72
CA VAL A 243 1.10 -33.11 -9.24
C VAL A 243 1.18 -31.61 -8.96
N MET A 244 1.41 -31.25 -7.71
CA MET A 244 1.68 -29.89 -7.27
C MET A 244 3.19 -29.68 -7.17
N ARG A 245 3.71 -28.59 -7.74
CA ARG A 245 5.15 -28.35 -7.85
C ARG A 245 5.66 -27.50 -6.67
N THR A 246 6.89 -27.69 -6.21
CA THR A 246 7.33 -27.01 -4.97
C THR A 246 7.37 -25.47 -5.14
N PRO A 247 6.68 -24.69 -4.28
CA PRO A 247 6.71 -23.21 -4.33
C PRO A 247 8.02 -22.66 -3.73
N PRO A 248 8.28 -21.34 -3.86
CA PRO A 248 9.27 -20.66 -3.03
C PRO A 248 8.94 -20.82 -1.52
N PRO A 249 9.94 -21.05 -0.64
CA PRO A 249 9.71 -21.13 0.79
C PRO A 249 9.38 -19.75 1.39
N ASN A 250 8.49 -19.72 2.37
CA ASN A 250 8.12 -18.51 3.13
C ASN A 250 9.22 -18.06 4.09
N CYS A 251 10.17 -18.96 4.42
CA CYS A 251 11.31 -18.66 5.28
C CYS A 251 12.63 -19.12 4.64
N ASP A 252 13.51 -18.17 4.34
CA ASP A 252 14.87 -18.44 3.83
C ASP A 252 15.71 -19.33 4.76
N PHE A 253 15.48 -19.27 6.08
CA PHE A 253 16.30 -19.98 7.08
C PHE A 253 15.97 -21.47 7.19
N CYS A 254 14.70 -21.83 7.35
CA CYS A 254 14.28 -23.24 7.44
C CYS A 254 13.81 -23.84 6.11
N GLN A 255 13.66 -23.02 5.06
CA GLN A 255 13.10 -23.43 3.76
C GLN A 255 11.75 -24.15 3.86
N ASP A 256 10.97 -23.80 4.88
CA ASP A 256 9.73 -24.48 5.32
C ASP A 256 9.84 -26.00 5.57
N SER A 257 11.06 -26.54 5.64
CA SER A 257 11.34 -27.97 5.87
C SER A 257 11.24 -28.41 7.34
N LYS A 258 11.04 -27.44 8.25
CA LYS A 258 10.96 -27.66 9.70
C LYS A 258 9.76 -26.95 10.29
N ASP A 259 9.06 -27.64 11.19
CA ASP A 259 8.04 -27.05 12.05
C ASP A 259 8.67 -26.25 13.20
N ASP A 260 9.91 -26.59 13.57
CA ASP A 260 10.75 -25.87 14.52
C ASP A 260 11.71 -24.88 13.81
N CYS A 261 11.45 -23.56 13.88
CA CYS A 261 12.29 -22.57 13.20
C CYS A 261 12.45 -21.25 13.98
N THR A 262 13.60 -21.09 14.64
CA THR A 262 13.96 -19.90 15.45
C THR A 262 13.78 -18.53 14.78
N MET A 263 13.65 -18.48 13.45
CA MET A 263 13.55 -17.23 12.66
C MET A 263 12.14 -16.87 12.17
N CYS A 264 11.19 -17.81 12.09
CA CYS A 264 9.83 -17.52 11.55
C CYS A 264 8.68 -18.14 12.36
N SER A 265 9.00 -18.68 13.54
CA SER A 265 8.08 -19.35 14.46
C SER A 265 8.02 -18.62 15.80
N CYS A 266 7.44 -19.25 16.83
CA CYS A 266 7.41 -18.71 18.18
C CYS A 266 8.82 -18.46 18.75
N CYS A 267 9.08 -17.24 19.21
CA CYS A 267 10.36 -16.86 19.82
C CYS A 267 10.64 -17.50 21.20
N VAL A 268 9.80 -18.44 21.65
CA VAL A 268 9.96 -19.20 22.90
C VAL A 268 9.98 -20.71 22.66
N CYS A 269 8.91 -21.30 22.12
CA CYS A 269 8.88 -22.76 21.85
C CYS A 269 9.46 -23.15 20.49
N HIS A 270 9.73 -22.17 19.62
CA HIS A 270 10.22 -22.35 18.25
C HIS A 270 9.30 -23.13 17.29
N LEU A 271 8.05 -23.41 17.68
CA LEU A 271 7.06 -24.07 16.83
C LEU A 271 6.21 -23.07 16.03
N LYS A 272 5.79 -23.50 14.83
CA LYS A 272 4.90 -22.76 13.91
C LYS A 272 3.41 -23.15 14.03
N ASP A 273 3.07 -24.01 14.99
CA ASP A 273 1.71 -24.48 15.19
C ASP A 273 0.77 -23.33 15.60
N ARG A 274 -0.54 -23.57 15.55
CA ARG A 274 -1.58 -22.69 16.12
C ARG A 274 -1.42 -21.18 15.83
N PRO A 275 -1.25 -20.74 14.56
CA PRO A 275 -1.09 -19.33 14.22
C PRO A 275 -2.30 -18.45 14.61
N GLU A 276 -3.48 -19.05 14.82
CA GLU A 276 -4.71 -18.40 15.27
C GLU A 276 -4.68 -17.91 16.73
N VAL A 277 -3.75 -18.41 17.56
CA VAL A 277 -3.54 -17.98 18.96
C VAL A 277 -2.13 -17.44 19.18
N ALA A 278 -1.64 -16.69 18.21
CA ALA A 278 -0.31 -16.08 18.24
C ALA A 278 -0.33 -14.57 18.00
N LEU A 279 0.66 -13.90 18.58
CA LEU A 279 0.91 -12.46 18.53
C LEU A 279 2.14 -12.18 17.68
N LEU A 280 2.17 -10.98 17.11
CA LEU A 280 3.37 -10.34 16.60
C LEU A 280 3.70 -9.17 17.52
N CYS A 281 4.98 -8.95 17.80
CA CYS A 281 5.39 -7.77 18.56
C CYS A 281 5.32 -6.51 17.69
N ASP A 282 4.63 -5.46 18.13
CA ASP A 282 4.45 -4.24 17.31
C ASP A 282 5.73 -3.41 17.07
N ASP A 283 6.81 -3.70 17.81
CA ASP A 283 8.14 -3.10 17.59
C ASP A 283 9.04 -4.01 16.73
N CYS A 284 9.47 -5.17 17.24
CA CYS A 284 10.40 -6.06 16.55
C CYS A 284 9.76 -7.01 15.52
N HIS A 285 8.43 -7.14 15.50
CA HIS A 285 7.66 -8.04 14.63
C HIS A 285 7.95 -9.54 14.83
N ASP A 286 8.64 -9.90 15.92
CA ASP A 286 8.82 -11.27 16.39
C ASP A 286 7.47 -11.92 16.70
N PHE A 287 7.32 -13.21 16.35
CA PHE A 287 6.11 -14.00 16.56
C PHE A 287 6.17 -14.77 17.89
N TYR A 288 5.05 -14.84 18.61
CA TYR A 288 4.93 -15.48 19.93
C TYR A 288 3.53 -16.09 20.12
N HIS A 289 3.41 -17.32 20.59
CA HIS A 289 2.11 -17.83 21.08
C HIS A 289 1.71 -17.15 22.39
N ILE A 290 0.42 -16.89 22.57
CA ILE A 290 -0.11 -16.31 23.82
C ILE A 290 0.25 -17.16 25.06
N TYR A 291 0.23 -18.48 24.91
CA TYR A 291 0.52 -19.45 25.98
C TYR A 291 2.02 -19.68 26.24
N CYS A 292 2.91 -19.24 25.34
CA CYS A 292 4.36 -19.33 25.53
C CYS A 292 4.95 -18.09 26.21
N LEU A 293 4.12 -17.11 26.58
CA LEU A 293 4.57 -15.92 27.29
C LEU A 293 4.73 -16.20 28.79
N GLN A 294 5.48 -15.33 29.47
CA GLN A 294 5.65 -15.40 30.92
C GLN A 294 5.25 -14.04 31.54
N PRO A 295 4.11 -13.93 32.24
CA PRO A 295 3.09 -14.96 32.40
C PRO A 295 2.36 -15.29 31.08
N PRO A 296 1.80 -16.51 30.92
CA PRO A 296 0.97 -16.86 29.78
C PRO A 296 -0.27 -15.96 29.68
N LEU A 297 -0.63 -15.55 28.46
CA LEU A 297 -1.85 -14.80 28.21
C LEU A 297 -3.01 -15.76 27.89
N THR A 298 -4.15 -15.54 28.53
CA THR A 298 -5.39 -16.31 28.32
C THR A 298 -6.13 -15.90 27.04
N THR A 299 -5.96 -14.66 26.60
CA THR A 299 -6.52 -14.11 25.36
C THR A 299 -5.48 -13.29 24.61
N ILE A 300 -5.69 -13.11 23.31
CA ILE A 300 -4.97 -12.10 22.51
C ILE A 300 -5.32 -10.70 23.05
N PRO A 301 -4.36 -9.79 23.31
CA PRO A 301 -4.63 -8.43 23.74
C PRO A 301 -5.27 -7.55 22.65
N ASP A 302 -6.12 -6.60 23.08
CA ASP A 302 -6.77 -5.58 22.23
C ASP A 302 -5.89 -4.34 21.94
N GLU A 303 -4.75 -4.23 22.62
CA GLU A 303 -3.80 -3.11 22.56
C GLU A 303 -2.42 -3.62 22.13
N ASP A 304 -1.58 -2.73 21.57
CA ASP A 304 -0.21 -3.08 21.14
C ASP A 304 0.52 -3.98 22.13
N TRP A 305 0.97 -5.13 21.64
CA TRP A 305 1.67 -6.10 22.44
C TRP A 305 3.18 -6.03 22.17
N TYR A 306 3.90 -5.45 23.13
CA TYR A 306 5.35 -5.47 23.14
C TYR A 306 5.86 -6.75 23.81
N CYS A 307 6.79 -7.43 23.14
CA CYS A 307 7.37 -8.67 23.67
C CYS A 307 8.26 -8.42 24.90
N PRO A 308 8.59 -9.46 25.68
CA PRO A 308 9.43 -9.32 26.87
C PRO A 308 10.83 -8.72 26.61
N LYS A 309 11.32 -8.77 25.36
CA LYS A 309 12.57 -8.11 24.95
C LYS A 309 12.39 -6.58 24.87
N CYS A 310 11.28 -6.13 24.29
CA CYS A 310 10.98 -4.71 24.07
C CYS A 310 10.47 -3.99 25.33
N LYS A 311 9.81 -4.70 26.28
CA LYS A 311 9.23 -4.09 27.50
C LYS A 311 10.22 -3.74 28.63
N ARG A 312 11.49 -4.14 28.55
CA ARG A 312 12.42 -4.15 29.72
C ARG A 312 13.29 -2.89 29.92
N SER A 313 12.82 -1.71 29.50
CA SER A 313 13.65 -0.50 29.43
C SER A 313 13.30 0.65 30.41
N ASP A 314 12.21 0.57 31.19
CA ASP A 314 11.69 1.71 31.97
C ASP A 314 11.99 1.72 33.49
N GLU A 315 12.58 0.68 34.10
CA GLU A 315 12.67 0.57 35.58
C GLU A 315 13.84 1.36 36.25
N ASN A 316 14.67 2.09 35.49
CA ASN A 316 15.83 2.83 36.03
C ASN A 316 15.68 4.37 35.99
N VAL A 317 14.54 4.90 36.43
CA VAL A 317 14.39 6.35 36.71
C VAL A 317 14.87 6.66 38.14
N VAL A 318 16.15 7.00 38.26
CA VAL A 318 16.71 7.52 39.52
C VAL A 318 16.10 8.89 39.83
N LYS A 319 15.36 8.99 40.94
CA LYS A 319 14.89 10.28 41.46
C LYS A 319 16.09 11.16 41.84
N ILE A 320 16.25 12.30 41.16
CA ILE A 320 17.18 13.35 41.57
C ILE A 320 16.63 13.99 42.85
N GLY A 321 17.17 13.63 44.03
CA GLY A 321 16.65 14.19 45.28
C GLY A 321 17.02 13.53 46.62
N SER A 322 18.13 12.80 46.75
CA SER A 322 18.70 12.49 48.08
C SER A 322 20.20 12.16 47.98
N GLN A 323 20.97 12.53 49.01
CA GLN A 323 22.39 12.24 49.10
C GLN A 323 22.70 10.91 49.82
N THR A 324 23.97 10.51 49.74
CA THR A 324 24.70 9.53 50.56
C THR A 324 24.56 8.02 50.27
N SER A 325 25.64 7.50 49.66
CA SER A 325 26.45 6.40 50.21
C SER A 325 25.84 4.99 50.35
N GLN A 326 26.22 4.07 49.45
CA GLN A 326 27.34 3.13 49.69
C GLN A 326 27.67 2.28 48.44
N LYS A 327 28.96 1.93 48.28
CA LYS A 327 29.44 1.01 47.22
C LYS A 327 29.23 -0.44 47.64
N ARG A 328 28.82 -1.32 46.69
CA ARG A 328 29.35 -2.69 46.62
C ARG A 328 29.70 -3.09 45.17
N LYS A 329 31.01 -3.30 44.97
CA LYS A 329 31.62 -4.24 44.01
C LYS A 329 31.08 -5.66 44.29
N LEU A 330 31.16 -6.67 43.43
CA LEU A 330 31.83 -6.92 42.13
C LEU A 330 30.83 -7.83 41.33
N ASP A 331 31.04 -8.37 40.12
CA ASP A 331 32.20 -8.48 39.22
C ASP A 331 31.74 -8.51 37.73
N SER A 332 32.51 -9.15 36.86
CA SER A 332 32.41 -9.09 35.41
C SER A 332 32.73 -10.45 34.76
N HIS A 333 31.95 -10.82 33.75
CA HIS A 333 32.46 -11.64 32.65
C HIS A 333 32.03 -11.03 31.32
N SER A 334 32.99 -10.36 30.68
CA SER A 334 32.79 -9.62 29.45
C SER A 334 32.83 -10.54 28.22
N PHE A 335 31.71 -10.66 27.50
CA PHE A 335 31.77 -10.84 26.05
C PHE A 335 31.67 -9.47 25.39
N LYS A 336 32.76 -9.04 24.74
CA LYS A 336 32.78 -7.80 23.95
C LYS A 336 31.77 -7.93 22.79
N ARG A 337 30.76 -7.07 22.76
CA ARG A 337 29.97 -6.77 21.57
C ARG A 337 30.08 -5.28 21.27
N ASP A 338 30.12 -4.95 19.98
CA ASP A 338 30.40 -3.61 19.50
C ASP A 338 29.37 -2.58 19.98
N LYS A 339 29.87 -1.37 20.28
CA LYS A 339 29.04 -0.21 20.60
C LYS A 339 28.29 0.25 19.36
N GLY A 340 27.06 -0.23 19.20
CA GLY A 340 26.18 0.16 18.10
C GLY A 340 24.71 0.18 18.52
N LYS A 341 24.16 1.40 18.66
CA LYS A 341 22.75 1.74 18.89
C LYS A 341 22.21 1.49 20.30
N GLU A 342 22.22 2.57 21.07
CA GLU A 342 21.29 2.79 22.17
C GLU A 342 20.69 4.19 21.94
N TYR A 343 19.38 4.27 21.72
CA TYR A 343 18.62 5.52 21.77
C TYR A 343 17.47 5.30 22.74
N SER A 344 17.76 5.56 24.01
CA SER A 344 16.77 5.53 25.08
C SER A 344 15.84 6.75 25.01
N LEU A 345 14.72 6.69 25.72
CA LEU A 345 13.53 7.53 25.61
C LEU A 345 13.67 8.96 26.16
N THR A 346 14.79 9.64 25.91
CA THR A 346 15.10 11.00 26.42
C THR A 346 15.53 12.00 25.35
N ALA A 347 14.79 12.05 24.24
CA ALA A 347 14.61 13.28 23.47
C ALA A 347 13.18 13.79 23.68
N HIS A 348 12.99 15.10 23.80
CA HIS A 348 11.64 15.69 23.90
C HIS A 348 10.92 15.46 22.56
N SER A 349 10.04 14.45 22.48
CA SER A 349 9.34 14.10 21.23
C SER A 349 8.55 15.30 20.71
N LYS A 350 8.88 15.76 19.49
CA LYS A 350 8.35 16.99 18.89
C LYS A 350 6.83 16.85 18.66
N GLU A 351 6.00 17.53 19.46
CA GLU A 351 4.55 17.53 19.21
C GLU A 351 4.18 18.30 17.92
N CYS A 352 3.32 17.72 17.08
CA CYS A 352 2.77 18.35 15.87
C CYS A 352 1.95 19.62 16.20
N ARG A 353 2.36 20.77 15.64
CA ARG A 353 1.69 22.08 15.77
C ARG A 353 0.94 22.55 14.52
N LYS A 354 1.13 21.85 13.39
CA LYS A 354 0.45 22.07 12.10
C LYS A 354 -1.07 22.13 12.22
N VAL A 355 -1.65 21.25 13.06
CA VAL A 355 -3.09 21.13 13.34
C VAL A 355 -3.33 20.80 14.83
N PRO A 356 -4.50 21.15 15.41
CA PRO A 356 -4.79 20.86 16.82
C PRO A 356 -4.95 19.35 17.10
N LYS A 357 -5.00 18.98 18.40
CA LYS A 357 -5.03 17.56 18.83
C LYS A 357 -6.34 16.86 18.43
N ASP A 358 -7.44 17.60 18.33
CA ASP A 358 -8.78 17.14 17.94
C ASP A 358 -9.04 17.18 16.41
N HIS A 359 -8.02 17.42 15.59
CA HIS A 359 -8.16 17.55 14.13
C HIS A 359 -8.59 16.25 13.42
N PHE A 360 -9.72 16.31 12.70
CA PHE A 360 -10.22 15.26 11.79
C PHE A 360 -9.82 15.56 10.34
N GLY A 361 -9.49 14.52 9.56
CA GLY A 361 -9.06 14.66 8.15
C GLY A 361 -7.54 14.65 7.96
N PRO A 362 -7.03 14.96 6.75
CA PRO A 362 -5.59 14.88 6.42
C PRO A 362 -4.71 15.80 7.27
N ILE A 363 -3.42 15.49 7.36
CA ILE A 363 -2.42 16.36 8.00
C ILE A 363 -1.65 17.14 6.92
N PRO A 364 -1.49 18.47 7.05
CA PRO A 364 -0.68 19.28 6.15
C PRO A 364 0.74 18.74 5.93
N GLY A 365 1.16 18.69 4.66
CA GLY A 365 2.47 18.18 4.25
C GLY A 365 2.60 16.65 4.19
N ILE A 366 1.54 15.91 4.57
CA ILE A 366 1.55 14.45 4.65
C ILE A 366 0.64 13.84 3.58
N ASP A 367 1.27 13.22 2.59
CA ASP A 367 0.60 12.62 1.44
C ASP A 367 0.32 11.13 1.67
N VAL A 368 -0.71 10.61 1.00
CA VAL A 368 -0.97 9.18 0.89
C VAL A 368 0.23 8.45 0.30
N GLY A 369 0.61 7.32 0.90
CA GLY A 369 1.75 6.50 0.53
C GLY A 369 3.03 6.80 1.32
N MET A 370 3.11 7.89 2.08
CA MET A 370 4.23 8.12 3.00
C MET A 370 4.32 7.00 4.06
N CYS A 371 5.54 6.54 4.33
CA CYS A 371 5.84 5.49 5.30
C CYS A 371 6.85 6.01 6.36
N TRP A 372 6.67 5.60 7.62
CA TRP A 372 7.60 5.84 8.72
C TRP A 372 8.02 4.50 9.33
N ARG A 373 9.25 4.44 9.84
CA ARG A 373 9.76 3.19 10.44
C ARG A 373 9.17 2.90 11.83
N PHE A 374 8.81 3.93 12.60
CA PHE A 374 8.40 3.80 13.99
C PHE A 374 7.14 4.60 14.32
N ARG A 375 6.37 4.11 15.30
CA ARG A 375 5.12 4.73 15.78
C ARG A 375 5.33 6.11 16.43
N SER A 376 6.52 6.36 16.99
CA SER A 376 6.92 7.69 17.48
C SER A 376 6.88 8.77 16.38
N GLN A 377 7.28 8.45 15.15
CA GLN A 377 7.34 9.43 14.07
C GLN A 377 5.95 9.86 13.60
N ILE A 378 4.98 8.93 13.51
CA ILE A 378 3.58 9.28 13.16
C ILE A 378 2.83 9.98 14.31
N TYR A 379 3.32 9.85 15.54
CA TYR A 379 2.88 10.64 16.69
C TYR A 379 3.40 12.08 16.60
N GLU A 380 4.70 12.25 16.37
CA GLU A 380 5.37 13.56 16.23
C GLU A 380 4.84 14.36 15.03
N GLU A 381 4.54 13.69 13.92
CA GLU A 381 3.91 14.28 12.74
C GLU A 381 2.39 14.48 12.90
N GLY A 382 1.78 13.95 13.96
CA GLY A 382 0.37 14.18 14.29
C GLY A 382 -0.65 13.34 13.50
N VAL A 383 -0.20 12.42 12.63
CA VAL A 383 -1.06 11.51 11.85
C VAL A 383 -1.83 10.57 12.80
N HIS A 384 -1.14 10.03 13.80
CA HIS A 384 -1.73 9.16 14.81
C HIS A 384 -1.08 9.46 16.17
N ARG A 385 -1.76 10.29 16.97
CA ARG A 385 -1.25 10.83 18.24
C ARG A 385 -1.47 9.86 19.42
N HIS A 386 -1.41 8.56 19.17
CA HIS A 386 -1.40 7.52 20.21
C HIS A 386 -0.19 6.59 20.02
N LYS A 387 0.52 6.30 21.12
CA LYS A 387 1.78 5.53 21.06
C LYS A 387 1.57 4.01 21.09
N THR A 388 0.39 3.53 21.48
CA THR A 388 0.06 2.10 21.62
C THR A 388 -1.29 1.74 20.96
N SER A 389 -2.43 2.10 21.55
CA SER A 389 -3.77 1.81 21.00
C SER A 389 -3.90 2.08 19.50
N SER A 390 -4.47 1.11 18.77
CA SER A 390 -4.78 1.21 17.35
C SER A 390 -5.72 2.38 17.02
N PHE A 391 -6.50 2.88 17.98
CA PHE A 391 -7.39 4.02 17.80
C PHE A 391 -6.83 5.31 18.40
N TYR A 392 -7.03 6.44 17.73
CA TYR A 392 -6.84 7.76 18.32
C TYR A 392 -8.11 8.61 18.23
N GLY A 393 -8.71 8.86 19.39
CA GLY A 393 -9.81 9.81 19.60
C GLY A 393 -10.65 9.44 20.83
N SER A 394 -11.77 10.12 21.02
CA SER A 394 -12.62 9.96 22.20
C SER A 394 -14.06 10.40 21.94
N THR A 395 -14.94 10.08 22.88
CA THR A 395 -16.32 10.61 22.89
C THR A 395 -16.36 12.12 23.12
N SER A 396 -15.39 12.70 23.85
CA SER A 396 -15.27 14.16 24.04
C SER A 396 -14.78 14.90 22.79
N MET A 397 -13.95 14.26 21.96
CA MET A 397 -13.65 14.70 20.58
C MET A 397 -14.82 14.43 19.61
N GLY A 398 -15.86 13.74 20.07
CA GLY A 398 -17.00 13.30 19.28
C GLY A 398 -16.65 12.28 18.19
N GLY A 399 -15.56 11.52 18.33
CA GLY A 399 -15.15 10.50 17.37
C GLY A 399 -13.67 10.10 17.43
N ILE A 400 -13.29 9.16 16.57
CA ILE A 400 -11.89 8.83 16.25
C ILE A 400 -11.38 9.66 15.07
N ALA A 401 -10.17 10.19 15.17
CA ALA A 401 -9.51 10.95 14.12
C ALA A 401 -8.55 10.09 13.28
N SER A 402 -8.01 9.00 13.84
CA SER A 402 -7.19 8.04 13.10
C SER A 402 -7.19 6.62 13.67
N VAL A 403 -6.82 5.65 12.83
CA VAL A 403 -6.67 4.24 13.19
C VAL A 403 -5.45 3.60 12.50
N VAL A 404 -4.76 2.71 13.21
CA VAL A 404 -3.70 1.82 12.70
C VAL A 404 -4.28 0.41 12.62
N LEU A 405 -4.20 -0.24 11.45
CA LEU A 405 -4.62 -1.64 11.30
C LEU A 405 -3.53 -2.57 11.83
N SER A 406 -3.95 -3.60 12.58
CA SER A 406 -3.09 -4.60 13.24
C SER A 406 -3.72 -6.01 13.17
N VAL A 407 -3.10 -6.92 12.42
CA VAL A 407 -3.19 -8.41 12.49
C VAL A 407 -4.56 -9.08 12.24
N GLN A 408 -5.69 -8.58 12.75
CA GLN A 408 -6.90 -9.41 13.02
C GLN A 408 -8.13 -9.13 12.13
N ASP A 409 -7.96 -8.32 11.07
CA ASP A 409 -9.06 -7.71 10.34
C ASP A 409 -9.19 -8.15 8.88
N VAL A 410 -10.44 -8.22 8.38
CA VAL A 410 -10.70 -8.53 6.97
C VAL A 410 -10.47 -7.28 6.14
N ASP A 411 -9.30 -7.21 5.49
CA ASP A 411 -8.83 -6.05 4.75
C ASP A 411 -8.86 -6.26 3.23
N ASN A 412 -9.68 -5.47 2.53
CA ASN A 412 -9.82 -5.44 1.08
C ASN A 412 -9.24 -4.16 0.45
N GLY A 413 -8.37 -3.44 1.16
CA GLY A 413 -7.75 -2.21 0.69
C GLY A 413 -8.70 -1.01 0.82
N ASP A 414 -9.58 -0.81 -0.16
CA ASP A 414 -10.54 0.31 -0.16
C ASP A 414 -11.70 0.13 0.85
N THR A 415 -11.86 -1.08 1.38
CA THR A 415 -12.78 -1.39 2.48
C THR A 415 -12.16 -2.37 3.46
N PHE A 416 -12.53 -2.29 4.73
CA PHE A 416 -12.13 -3.28 5.73
C PHE A 416 -13.15 -3.37 6.88
N TRP A 417 -13.17 -4.52 7.55
CA TRP A 417 -13.90 -4.73 8.80
C TRP A 417 -12.95 -4.77 9.97
N LEU A 418 -13.08 -3.80 10.88
CA LEU A 418 -12.27 -3.65 12.08
C LEU A 418 -13.01 -4.18 13.31
N MET A 419 -12.33 -4.90 14.20
CA MET A 419 -12.86 -5.25 15.53
C MET A 419 -12.89 -4.02 16.47
N GLY A 420 -13.88 -3.96 17.37
CA GLY A 420 -13.90 -3.02 18.48
C GLY A 420 -12.88 -3.38 19.56
N SER A 421 -12.20 -2.38 20.12
CA SER A 421 -11.28 -2.54 21.24
C SER A 421 -12.03 -2.74 22.56
N GLY A 422 -11.55 -3.64 23.42
CA GLY A 422 -11.91 -3.69 24.83
C GLY A 422 -12.42 -5.05 25.29
N VAL A 423 -12.01 -5.40 26.51
CA VAL A 423 -12.38 -6.64 27.21
C VAL A 423 -13.89 -6.76 27.30
N ALA A 424 -14.41 -7.93 26.92
CA ALA A 424 -15.82 -8.27 27.07
C ALA A 424 -16.20 -8.36 28.56
N GLN A 425 -17.35 -7.80 28.92
CA GLN A 425 -17.79 -7.63 30.31
C GLN A 425 -19.15 -8.30 30.53
N PRO A 426 -19.50 -8.66 31.79
CA PRO A 426 -20.84 -9.16 32.11
C PRO A 426 -21.91 -8.09 31.83
N VAL A 427 -22.82 -8.40 30.92
CA VAL A 427 -23.99 -7.57 30.61
C VAL A 427 -25.22 -8.17 31.30
N LYS A 428 -25.96 -7.34 32.03
CA LYS A 428 -27.23 -7.73 32.64
C LYS A 428 -28.31 -7.87 31.57
N THR A 429 -28.56 -9.10 31.13
CA THR A 429 -29.87 -9.45 30.57
C THR A 429 -30.92 -9.45 31.70
N GLY A 430 -32.21 -9.26 31.37
CA GLY A 430 -33.27 -8.91 32.34
C GLY A 430 -33.66 -9.97 33.39
N SER A 431 -32.89 -11.06 33.52
CA SER A 431 -33.07 -12.14 34.48
C SER A 431 -31.92 -12.11 35.49
N LEU A 432 -32.19 -12.39 36.76
CA LEU A 432 -31.20 -12.24 37.84
C LEU A 432 -29.96 -13.16 37.70
N ASP A 433 -30.08 -14.29 37.00
CA ASP A 433 -29.04 -15.33 36.91
C ASP A 433 -28.28 -15.38 35.55
N ASP A 434 -28.73 -14.65 34.52
CA ASP A 434 -28.09 -14.64 33.19
C ASP A 434 -27.13 -13.46 33.02
N GLN A 435 -25.86 -13.65 33.41
CA GLN A 435 -24.77 -12.73 33.08
C GLN A 435 -24.05 -13.16 31.79
N LYS A 436 -24.41 -12.57 30.65
CA LYS A 436 -23.73 -12.84 29.38
C LYS A 436 -22.53 -11.91 29.19
N ILE A 437 -21.36 -12.48 28.91
CA ILE A 437 -20.13 -11.75 28.60
C ILE A 437 -20.25 -11.18 27.17
N SER A 438 -20.00 -9.87 26.99
CA SER A 438 -20.10 -9.20 25.68
C SER A 438 -19.27 -7.90 25.64
N GLN A 439 -18.83 -7.47 24.46
CA GLN A 439 -18.27 -6.12 24.29
C GLN A 439 -19.36 -5.04 24.36
N VAL A 440 -19.07 -3.95 25.07
CA VAL A 440 -19.97 -2.80 25.21
C VAL A 440 -19.64 -1.67 24.24
N LEU A 441 -20.67 -0.96 23.76
CA LEU A 441 -20.52 0.23 22.90
C LEU A 441 -20.24 1.47 23.75
N GLU A 442 -19.04 1.50 24.34
CA GLU A 442 -18.56 2.55 25.24
C GLU A 442 -17.14 2.99 24.89
N ARG A 443 -16.66 4.08 25.51
CA ARG A 443 -15.31 4.65 25.36
C ARG A 443 -14.89 4.71 23.88
N THR A 444 -13.86 3.96 23.50
CA THR A 444 -13.34 3.88 22.12
C THR A 444 -14.37 3.37 21.14
N ASN A 445 -15.08 2.27 21.43
CA ASN A 445 -16.10 1.69 20.54
C ASN A 445 -17.24 2.69 20.25
N LEU A 446 -17.64 3.46 21.28
CA LEU A 446 -18.61 4.54 21.11
C LEU A 446 -18.05 5.70 20.28
N ALA A 447 -16.76 6.05 20.45
CA ALA A 447 -16.09 7.03 19.60
C ALA A 447 -16.01 6.56 18.13
N VAL A 448 -15.74 5.28 17.85
CA VAL A 448 -15.80 4.76 16.46
C VAL A 448 -17.22 4.86 15.89
N ALA A 449 -18.24 4.51 16.69
CA ALA A 449 -19.64 4.65 16.28
C ALA A 449 -20.04 6.09 15.97
N MET A 450 -19.51 7.08 16.71
CA MET A 450 -19.75 8.52 16.47
C MET A 450 -19.20 9.04 15.13
N ASN A 451 -18.33 8.31 14.44
CA ASN A 451 -17.92 8.64 13.07
C ASN A 451 -18.94 8.23 12.01
N CYS A 452 -19.84 7.30 12.33
CA CYS A 452 -20.88 6.82 11.42
C CYS A 452 -21.95 7.90 11.21
N ALA A 453 -22.38 8.12 9.97
CA ALA A 453 -23.47 9.06 9.64
C ALA A 453 -24.87 8.47 9.89
N ALA A 454 -25.07 7.85 11.05
CA ALA A 454 -26.32 7.23 11.48
C ALA A 454 -26.54 7.48 12.99
N PRO A 455 -27.80 7.49 13.48
CA PRO A 455 -28.10 7.56 14.91
C PRO A 455 -27.39 6.44 15.68
N ILE A 456 -26.93 6.72 16.91
CA ILE A 456 -26.19 5.74 17.71
C ILE A 456 -27.15 4.67 18.25
N CYS A 457 -26.94 3.41 17.87
CA CYS A 457 -27.66 2.26 18.38
C CYS A 457 -26.71 1.38 19.19
N LYS A 458 -26.93 1.27 20.51
CA LYS A 458 -26.11 0.45 21.42
C LYS A 458 -26.47 -1.05 21.42
N ILE A 459 -27.51 -1.46 20.70
CA ILE A 459 -28.04 -2.84 20.73
C ILE A 459 -27.53 -3.60 19.50
N ASN A 460 -28.07 -3.28 18.32
CA ASN A 460 -27.75 -3.98 17.06
C ASN A 460 -26.70 -3.24 16.20
N GLY A 461 -26.36 -2.01 16.56
CA GLY A 461 -25.58 -1.09 15.72
C GLY A 461 -26.40 -0.39 14.65
N SER A 462 -25.72 0.33 13.76
CA SER A 462 -26.33 1.23 12.77
C SER A 462 -25.61 1.20 11.42
N ASP A 463 -26.35 1.42 10.34
CA ASP A 463 -25.85 1.53 8.96
C ASP A 463 -26.23 2.90 8.39
N ALA A 464 -25.24 3.67 7.90
CA ALA A 464 -25.48 4.98 7.29
C ALA A 464 -26.02 4.89 5.85
N GLY A 465 -26.01 3.69 5.24
CA GLY A 465 -26.50 3.47 3.88
C GLY A 465 -25.85 4.43 2.87
N SER A 466 -26.65 5.07 2.02
CA SER A 466 -26.17 6.06 1.05
C SER A 466 -25.57 7.34 1.67
N ASN A 467 -25.83 7.61 2.95
CA ASN A 467 -25.32 8.80 3.65
C ASN A 467 -23.92 8.62 4.25
N TRP A 468 -23.27 7.46 4.09
CA TRP A 468 -21.97 7.16 4.72
C TRP A 468 -20.87 8.21 4.48
N ARG A 469 -20.86 8.88 3.32
CA ARG A 469 -19.91 9.97 3.01
C ARG A 469 -20.10 11.23 3.87
N LYS A 470 -21.21 11.37 4.60
CA LYS A 470 -21.40 12.42 5.62
C LYS A 470 -20.71 12.09 6.95
N GLY A 471 -20.15 10.88 7.09
CA GLY A 471 -19.45 10.43 8.29
C GLY A 471 -18.15 11.20 8.53
N LYS A 472 -17.67 11.21 9.79
CA LYS A 472 -16.44 11.92 10.15
C LYS A 472 -15.21 11.20 9.59
N PRO A 473 -14.27 11.91 8.93
CA PRO A 473 -13.12 11.31 8.28
C PRO A 473 -12.12 10.74 9.30
N VAL A 474 -11.63 9.53 9.02
CA VAL A 474 -10.62 8.81 9.81
C VAL A 474 -9.37 8.61 8.96
N ARG A 475 -8.22 9.06 9.45
CA ARG A 475 -6.92 8.75 8.82
C ARG A 475 -6.57 7.28 9.08
N VAL A 476 -6.30 6.50 8.04
CA VAL A 476 -5.96 5.08 8.15
C VAL A 476 -4.48 4.85 7.86
N LEU A 477 -3.83 4.07 8.72
CA LEU A 477 -2.49 3.57 8.50
C LEU A 477 -2.48 2.03 8.51
N ARG A 478 -1.63 1.43 7.68
CA ARG A 478 -1.35 -0.02 7.72
C ARG A 478 0.07 -0.28 8.20
N SER A 479 0.22 -1.20 9.15
CA SER A 479 1.52 -1.69 9.65
C SER A 479 2.02 -2.88 8.84
N PHE A 480 3.33 -3.04 8.71
CA PHE A 480 3.98 -4.27 8.23
C PHE A 480 3.57 -5.51 9.05
N GLY A 481 3.22 -5.37 10.34
CA GLY A 481 2.67 -6.48 11.15
C GLY A 481 1.44 -7.16 10.53
N CYS A 482 0.66 -6.43 9.72
CA CYS A 482 -0.49 -7.00 9.00
C CYS A 482 -0.11 -7.83 7.77
N ARG A 483 1.15 -7.85 7.31
CA ARG A 483 1.53 -8.39 6.00
C ARG A 483 1.20 -9.87 5.79
N LYS A 484 1.14 -10.64 6.88
CA LYS A 484 0.69 -12.05 6.88
C LYS A 484 -0.81 -12.23 6.59
N PHE A 485 -1.63 -11.20 6.82
CA PHE A 485 -3.10 -11.25 6.77
C PHE A 485 -3.70 -10.30 5.72
N SER A 486 -2.97 -9.24 5.35
CA SER A 486 -3.35 -8.25 4.34
C SER A 486 -2.27 -8.10 3.28
N LYS A 487 -2.65 -8.30 2.01
CA LYS A 487 -1.81 -7.98 0.85
C LYS A 487 -1.62 -6.47 0.61
N TYR A 488 -2.38 -5.64 1.31
CA TYR A 488 -2.35 -4.17 1.19
C TYR A 488 -1.38 -3.51 2.17
N ALA A 489 -0.93 -4.24 3.21
CA ALA A 489 0.08 -3.78 4.16
C ALA A 489 1.41 -3.43 3.47
N PRO A 490 2.18 -2.44 3.99
CA PRO A 490 3.49 -2.10 3.45
C PRO A 490 4.51 -3.22 3.70
N ASN A 491 5.62 -3.20 2.97
CA ASN A 491 6.72 -4.17 3.14
C ASN A 491 7.67 -3.83 4.31
N GLU A 492 7.56 -2.63 4.90
CA GLU A 492 8.25 -2.20 6.12
C GLU A 492 7.41 -1.09 6.80
N GLY A 493 7.52 -0.93 8.11
CA GLY A 493 7.03 0.25 8.84
C GLY A 493 5.51 0.43 8.85
N LEU A 494 5.07 1.68 8.98
CA LEU A 494 3.67 2.11 8.98
C LEU A 494 3.45 3.09 7.84
N ARG A 495 2.50 2.80 6.94
CA ARG A 495 2.18 3.63 5.78
C ARG A 495 0.81 4.28 5.92
N TYR A 496 0.71 5.58 5.61
CA TYR A 496 -0.56 6.31 5.58
C TYR A 496 -1.29 6.05 4.26
N ASP A 497 -2.50 5.50 4.32
CA ASP A 497 -3.26 5.03 3.14
C ASP A 497 -4.43 5.94 2.76
N GLY A 498 -4.64 7.02 3.53
CA GLY A 498 -5.63 8.07 3.27
C GLY A 498 -6.80 8.08 4.24
N ILE A 499 -7.85 8.78 3.82
CA ILE A 499 -9.09 9.00 4.56
C ILE A 499 -10.12 7.90 4.27
N TYR A 500 -10.73 7.40 5.35
CA TYR A 500 -11.84 6.46 5.35
C TYR A 500 -12.97 7.01 6.21
N LYS A 501 -14.18 6.44 6.06
CA LYS A 501 -15.34 6.74 6.90
C LYS A 501 -15.98 5.45 7.40
N VAL A 502 -16.54 5.49 8.60
CA VAL A 502 -17.33 4.39 9.16
C VAL A 502 -18.68 4.39 8.45
N VAL A 503 -18.93 3.36 7.66
CA VAL A 503 -20.18 3.17 6.91
C VAL A 503 -21.26 2.60 7.82
N LYS A 504 -20.87 1.60 8.62
CA LYS A 504 -21.76 0.88 9.52
C LYS A 504 -21.00 0.15 10.60
N TYR A 505 -21.71 -0.20 11.67
CA TYR A 505 -21.19 -1.03 12.73
C TYR A 505 -22.30 -1.91 13.28
N LYS A 506 -21.93 -3.09 13.79
CA LYS A 506 -22.87 -4.07 14.33
C LYS A 506 -22.21 -4.93 15.41
N LEU A 507 -23.03 -5.44 16.32
CA LEU A 507 -22.65 -6.52 17.23
C LEU A 507 -22.74 -7.84 16.44
N ILE A 508 -21.75 -8.72 16.58
CA ILE A 508 -21.74 -10.07 16.00
C ILE A 508 -21.18 -11.07 17.00
N ASP A 509 -21.47 -12.36 16.84
CA ASP A 509 -20.80 -13.40 17.60
C ASP A 509 -19.30 -13.45 17.24
N GLY A 510 -18.45 -13.34 18.26
CA GLY A 510 -16.99 -13.37 18.11
C GLY A 510 -16.43 -14.79 18.04
N PRO A 511 -15.18 -14.95 17.58
CA PRO A 511 -14.54 -16.28 17.43
C PRO A 511 -14.35 -17.01 18.77
N LEU A 512 -14.43 -16.29 19.89
CA LEU A 512 -14.34 -16.83 21.26
C LEU A 512 -15.72 -17.03 21.92
N GLY A 513 -16.81 -17.03 21.15
CA GLY A 513 -18.15 -17.39 21.63
C GLY A 513 -18.91 -16.30 22.39
N TYR A 514 -18.39 -15.07 22.45
CA TYR A 514 -19.06 -13.90 23.02
C TYR A 514 -19.27 -12.80 21.97
N PRO A 515 -20.29 -11.94 22.08
CA PRO A 515 -20.53 -10.90 21.08
C PRO A 515 -19.48 -9.78 21.11
N ILE A 516 -19.05 -9.37 19.92
CA ILE A 516 -18.04 -8.34 19.66
C ILE A 516 -18.60 -7.27 18.72
N TRP A 517 -18.11 -6.04 18.84
CA TRP A 517 -18.42 -4.97 17.88
C TRP A 517 -17.53 -5.09 16.65
N LYS A 518 -18.11 -4.96 15.47
CA LYS A 518 -17.38 -4.78 14.21
C LYS A 518 -17.81 -3.52 13.48
N PHE A 519 -16.81 -2.80 12.97
CA PHE A 519 -16.94 -1.52 12.28
C PHE A 519 -16.49 -1.68 10.82
N PHE A 520 -17.33 -1.28 9.87
CA PHE A 520 -17.01 -1.32 8.45
C PHE A 520 -16.54 0.05 7.97
N PHE A 521 -15.31 0.10 7.46
CA PHE A 521 -14.70 1.29 6.91
C PHE A 521 -14.67 1.24 5.39
N GLN A 522 -14.92 2.38 4.75
CA GLN A 522 -14.78 2.56 3.30
C GLN A 522 -13.97 3.81 3.00
N ARG A 523 -13.09 3.72 2.00
CA ARG A 523 -12.17 4.79 1.60
C ARG A 523 -12.93 5.95 0.94
N ASP A 524 -12.63 7.18 1.36
CA ASP A 524 -13.21 8.42 0.85
C ASP A 524 -12.10 9.49 0.76
N ASP A 525 -11.10 9.21 -0.09
CA ASP A 525 -9.90 10.02 -0.28
C ASP A 525 -9.66 10.21 -1.79
N PRO A 526 -9.41 11.45 -2.27
CA PRO A 526 -9.19 11.74 -3.68
C PRO A 526 -7.84 11.25 -4.22
N SER A 527 -6.90 10.92 -3.34
CA SER A 527 -5.58 10.40 -3.71
C SER A 527 -5.69 8.93 -4.11
N HIS A 528 -4.95 8.50 -5.13
CA HIS A 528 -4.85 7.07 -5.49
C HIS A 528 -4.33 6.24 -4.31
N ALA A 529 -4.92 5.06 -4.10
CA ALA A 529 -4.50 4.21 -2.99
C ALA A 529 -3.12 3.58 -3.25
N PRO A 530 -2.23 3.42 -2.24
CA PRO A 530 -0.82 3.03 -2.45
C PRO A 530 -0.54 1.72 -3.18
N TRP A 531 -1.49 0.77 -3.19
CA TRP A 531 -1.39 -0.51 -3.90
C TRP A 531 -1.92 -0.48 -5.34
N THR A 532 -2.51 0.65 -5.78
CA THR A 532 -2.91 0.83 -7.18
C THR A 532 -1.70 1.19 -8.05
N LYS A 533 -1.79 0.95 -9.36
CA LYS A 533 -0.71 1.30 -10.30
C LYS A 533 -0.44 2.81 -10.28
N GLU A 534 -1.50 3.60 -10.20
CA GLU A 534 -1.48 5.05 -10.14
C GLU A 534 -0.86 5.54 -8.82
N GLY A 535 -1.22 4.92 -7.69
CA GLY A 535 -0.65 5.21 -6.37
C GLY A 535 0.83 4.86 -6.28
N MET A 536 1.25 3.70 -6.79
CA MET A 536 2.67 3.32 -6.85
C MET A 536 3.48 4.30 -7.71
N ILE A 537 2.93 4.75 -8.86
CA ILE A 537 3.58 5.75 -9.71
C ILE A 537 3.67 7.12 -9.00
N ASP A 538 2.61 7.54 -8.29
CA ASP A 538 2.61 8.80 -7.54
C ASP A 538 3.62 8.80 -6.39
N MET A 539 3.66 7.70 -5.62
CA MET A 539 4.68 7.47 -4.59
C MET A 539 6.10 7.51 -5.16
N LEU A 540 6.36 6.84 -6.30
CA LEU A 540 7.67 6.83 -6.95
C LEU A 540 8.07 8.23 -7.44
N LYS A 541 7.14 9.00 -8.05
CA LYS A 541 7.38 10.38 -8.48
C LYS A 541 7.70 11.32 -7.31
N LYS A 542 7.08 11.11 -6.15
CA LYS A 542 7.33 11.86 -4.91
C LYS A 542 8.49 11.29 -4.09
N GLY A 543 9.09 10.19 -4.55
CA GLY A 543 10.22 9.51 -3.91
C GLY A 543 9.87 8.68 -2.66
N TYR A 544 8.60 8.47 -2.33
CA TYR A 544 8.11 7.75 -1.14
C TYR A 544 8.31 6.22 -1.21
N SER A 545 9.38 5.75 -1.87
CA SER A 545 9.72 4.34 -2.06
C SER A 545 10.42 3.68 -0.87
N SER A 546 10.76 4.46 0.16
CA SER A 546 11.44 3.99 1.37
C SER A 546 10.82 4.64 2.61
N CYS A 547 10.70 3.90 3.71
CA CYS A 547 10.20 4.45 4.97
C CYS A 547 11.17 5.49 5.56
N ILE A 548 10.61 6.51 6.20
CA ILE A 548 11.35 7.59 6.84
C ILE A 548 11.95 7.05 8.15
N HIS A 549 13.26 7.23 8.33
CA HIS A 549 13.98 6.89 9.57
C HIS A 549 14.37 8.17 10.35
N PRO A 550 14.56 8.11 11.67
CA PRO A 550 15.09 9.23 12.46
C PRO A 550 16.46 9.71 11.96
N THR A 551 16.70 11.02 12.00
CA THR A 551 17.87 11.69 11.40
C THR A 551 19.21 11.27 12.01
N ASP A 552 19.24 10.93 13.30
CA ASP A 552 20.48 10.67 14.05
C ASP A 552 21.17 9.33 13.72
N GLN A 553 20.71 8.62 12.68
CA GLN A 553 21.41 7.47 12.11
C GLN A 553 22.10 7.77 10.76
N MET A 554 22.10 9.03 10.31
CA MET A 554 22.89 9.47 9.14
C MET A 554 24.34 9.77 9.51
N ASN A 555 25.13 8.72 9.79
CA ASN A 555 26.58 8.84 9.85
C ASN A 555 27.13 9.31 8.49
N HIS A 556 27.89 10.41 8.50
CA HIS A 556 28.54 10.99 7.30
C HIS A 556 29.51 10.03 6.57
N SER A 557 29.83 8.87 7.15
CA SER A 557 30.63 7.80 6.53
C SER A 557 29.88 6.98 5.47
N ASP A 558 28.55 6.89 5.51
CA ASP A 558 27.77 6.11 4.54
C ASP A 558 27.70 6.79 3.15
N TYR A 559 28.07 8.07 3.07
CA TYR A 559 28.04 8.85 1.83
C TYR A 559 29.16 8.50 0.82
N GLN A 560 30.20 7.76 1.23
CA GLN A 560 31.32 7.40 0.35
C GLN A 560 31.49 5.89 0.09
N ASN A 561 30.83 5.02 0.86
CA ASN A 561 31.04 3.59 0.73
C ASN A 561 30.17 2.98 -0.39
N LYS A 562 30.64 3.11 -1.64
CA LYS A 562 29.98 2.63 -2.88
C LYS A 562 29.43 1.19 -2.78
N ASN A 563 30.06 0.34 -1.97
CA ASN A 563 29.69 -1.06 -1.78
C ASN A 563 28.40 -1.28 -0.97
N VAL A 564 27.98 -0.34 -0.10
CA VAL A 564 26.69 -0.45 0.62
C VAL A 564 25.53 -0.04 -0.28
N ILE A 565 25.72 0.98 -1.12
CA ILE A 565 24.73 1.37 -2.14
C ILE A 565 24.54 0.23 -3.16
N VAL A 566 25.62 -0.46 -3.56
CA VAL A 566 25.53 -1.63 -4.45
C VAL A 566 24.85 -2.84 -3.78
N LYS A 567 25.02 -3.05 -2.46
CA LYS A 567 24.31 -4.12 -1.72
C LYS A 567 22.82 -3.78 -1.46
N ARG A 568 22.47 -2.53 -1.13
CA ARG A 568 21.06 -2.09 -0.99
C ARG A 568 20.31 -1.97 -2.32
N ARG A 569 21.01 -1.74 -3.45
CA ARG A 569 20.42 -1.85 -4.80
C ARG A 569 20.05 -3.28 -5.19
N LYS A 570 20.54 -4.29 -4.48
CA LYS A 570 20.35 -5.73 -4.80
C LYS A 570 19.18 -6.40 -4.07
N LEU A 571 18.39 -5.62 -3.32
CA LEU A 571 17.20 -6.06 -2.56
C LEU A 571 15.93 -5.31 -3.02
N LEU A 572 15.95 -4.78 -4.24
CA LEU A 572 14.88 -3.97 -4.86
C LEU A 572 14.56 -4.44 -6.29
N ASP A 573 14.86 -5.70 -6.63
CA ASP A 573 14.86 -6.18 -8.03
C ASP A 573 13.53 -6.80 -8.52
N ASP A 574 12.66 -7.33 -7.66
CA ASP A 574 11.37 -7.99 -8.00
C ASP A 574 10.30 -7.08 -8.67
N ASN A 575 10.67 -5.89 -9.14
CA ASN A 575 9.86 -5.03 -10.02
C ASN A 575 10.71 -4.21 -11.02
N SER A 576 12.03 -4.44 -11.11
CA SER A 576 12.97 -3.48 -11.71
C SER A 576 12.97 -3.45 -13.24
N LYS A 577 12.41 -4.45 -13.93
CA LYS A 577 12.30 -4.43 -15.40
C LYS A 577 11.34 -3.35 -15.92
N LEU A 578 10.30 -2.99 -15.16
CA LEU A 578 9.42 -1.84 -15.50
C LEU A 578 10.04 -0.49 -15.09
N VAL A 579 10.85 -0.46 -14.04
CA VAL A 579 11.49 0.77 -13.55
C VAL A 579 12.64 1.22 -14.48
N ASN A 580 13.41 0.28 -15.02
CA ASN A 580 14.56 0.59 -15.90
C ASN A 580 14.16 1.19 -17.27
N LEU A 581 12.90 1.04 -17.72
CA LEU A 581 12.41 1.63 -18.97
C LEU A 581 11.87 3.06 -18.82
N VAL A 582 11.65 3.54 -17.58
CA VAL A 582 11.09 4.87 -17.29
C VAL A 582 12.18 5.86 -16.83
N ILE A 583 13.41 5.39 -16.56
CA ILE A 583 14.52 6.23 -16.10
C ILE A 583 15.69 6.25 -17.10
N PRO A 584 15.73 7.21 -18.04
CA PRO A 584 16.97 7.67 -18.63
C PRO A 584 17.73 8.54 -17.60
N LYS A 585 18.74 7.95 -16.94
CA LYS A 585 19.80 8.66 -16.18
C LYS A 585 19.36 9.79 -15.22
N LEU A 586 18.44 9.56 -14.28
CA LEU A 586 18.05 10.54 -13.24
C LEU A 586 17.33 9.75 -12.12
N ILE A 587 17.63 9.79 -10.82
CA ILE A 587 18.27 10.77 -9.92
C ILE A 587 18.94 9.88 -8.82
N SER A 588 20.02 10.20 -8.07
CA SER A 588 20.17 11.29 -7.09
C SER A 588 18.93 11.43 -6.18
N PRO A 589 18.97 12.08 -4.99
CA PRO A 589 17.73 12.53 -4.38
C PRO A 589 17.00 13.42 -5.39
N VAL A 590 15.72 13.12 -5.68
CA VAL A 590 14.88 14.08 -6.40
C VAL A 590 14.58 15.19 -5.41
N ASP A 591 15.04 16.40 -5.68
CA ASP A 591 14.64 17.54 -4.87
C ASP A 591 13.13 17.75 -5.04
N TYR A 592 12.40 17.85 -3.92
CA TYR A 592 10.97 18.09 -3.92
C TYR A 592 10.64 19.39 -4.69
N ILE A 593 9.81 19.24 -5.72
CA ILE A 593 9.39 20.37 -6.56
C ILE A 593 8.17 21.03 -5.90
N ILE A 594 8.39 22.20 -5.30
CA ILE A 594 7.34 23.05 -4.75
C ILE A 594 6.33 23.41 -5.86
N ASP A 595 5.05 23.24 -5.56
CA ASP A 595 3.93 23.42 -6.49
C ASP A 595 3.94 24.80 -7.18
N PRO A 596 3.71 24.90 -8.52
CA PRO A 596 3.74 26.19 -9.23
C PRO A 596 2.68 27.20 -8.79
N HIS A 597 1.49 26.76 -8.36
CA HIS A 597 0.45 27.65 -7.84
C HIS A 597 0.85 28.17 -6.46
N LEU A 598 1.42 27.32 -5.59
CA LEU A 598 1.97 27.75 -4.31
C LEU A 598 3.15 28.71 -4.49
N LYS A 599 4.07 28.48 -5.45
CA LYS A 599 5.12 29.46 -5.81
C LYS A 599 4.54 30.80 -6.24
N LYS A 600 3.44 30.80 -7.00
CA LYS A 600 2.73 32.04 -7.38
C LYS A 600 2.12 32.75 -6.17
N LEU A 601 1.49 32.02 -5.24
CA LEU A 601 1.00 32.60 -3.98
C LEU A 601 2.14 33.21 -3.16
N ILE A 602 3.27 32.49 -3.02
CA ILE A 602 4.48 32.97 -2.34
C ILE A 602 5.00 34.27 -2.97
N SER A 603 5.00 34.38 -4.30
CA SER A 603 5.45 35.60 -4.99
C SER A 603 4.59 36.85 -4.70
N ASN A 604 3.35 36.68 -4.21
CA ASN A 604 2.48 37.78 -3.83
C ASN A 604 2.76 38.32 -2.40
N ASP A 605 3.50 37.59 -1.57
CA ASP A 605 3.94 38.08 -0.26
C ASP A 605 5.20 38.95 -0.41
N THR A 606 4.95 40.22 -0.67
CA THR A 606 6.03 41.17 -0.92
C THR A 606 6.79 41.62 0.33
N GLU A 607 6.26 41.35 1.52
CA GLU A 607 6.83 41.77 2.80
C GLU A 607 7.93 40.81 3.26
N ASN A 608 7.71 39.49 3.09
CA ASN A 608 8.65 38.42 3.47
C ASN A 608 9.56 37.94 2.32
N LYS A 609 9.77 38.76 1.28
CA LYS A 609 10.59 38.44 0.09
C LYS A 609 11.97 37.84 0.39
N LYS A 610 12.60 38.19 1.51
CA LYS A 610 13.91 37.64 1.91
C LYS A 610 13.76 36.19 2.37
N MET A 611 12.99 35.97 3.43
CA MET A 611 12.66 34.64 3.96
C MET A 611 12.19 33.68 2.86
N TRP A 612 11.25 34.12 2.00
CA TRP A 612 10.78 33.30 0.90
C TRP A 612 11.85 32.98 -0.15
N ARG A 613 12.79 33.89 -0.42
CA ARG A 613 13.93 33.60 -1.32
C ARG A 613 14.83 32.53 -0.70
N ASP A 614 15.11 32.64 0.58
CA ASP A 614 16.03 31.75 1.29
C ASP A 614 15.42 30.33 1.36
N ILE A 615 14.12 30.22 1.69
CA ILE A 615 13.32 28.98 1.64
C ILE A 615 13.27 28.40 0.20
N LEU A 616 12.93 29.21 -0.81
CA LEU A 616 12.80 28.72 -2.21
C LEU A 616 14.14 28.31 -2.84
N ASN A 617 15.27 28.79 -2.29
CA ASN A 617 16.61 28.38 -2.68
C ASN A 617 17.09 27.11 -1.96
N THR A 618 16.44 26.70 -0.86
CA THR A 618 16.75 25.45 -0.17
C THR A 618 16.29 24.24 -0.99
N LYS A 619 17.12 23.19 -1.03
CA LYS A 619 16.78 21.89 -1.62
C LYS A 619 16.14 21.00 -0.56
N TYR A 620 14.89 20.61 -0.79
CA TYR A 620 14.15 19.68 0.06
C TYR A 620 14.15 18.29 -0.54
N ARG A 621 14.14 17.25 0.28
CA ARG A 621 13.96 15.88 -0.23
C ARG A 621 12.48 15.51 -0.28
N TRP A 622 11.71 15.92 0.72
CA TRP A 622 10.30 15.63 0.86
C TRP A 622 9.46 16.91 0.91
N LYS A 623 8.19 16.81 0.48
CA LYS A 623 7.17 17.84 0.72
C LYS A 623 7.08 18.21 2.21
N LEU A 624 7.21 17.21 3.08
CA LEU A 624 7.19 17.35 4.52
C LEU A 624 8.34 18.24 5.04
N ASP A 625 9.55 18.12 4.49
CA ASP A 625 10.71 18.93 4.89
C ASP A 625 10.47 20.42 4.60
N PHE A 626 9.93 20.73 3.42
CA PHE A 626 9.54 22.08 3.03
C PHE A 626 8.47 22.66 3.96
N TYR A 627 7.44 21.88 4.27
CA TYR A 627 6.38 22.30 5.20
C TYR A 627 6.92 22.50 6.62
N ASN A 628 7.86 21.66 7.07
CA ASN A 628 8.52 21.77 8.37
C ASN A 628 9.37 23.04 8.48
N GLN A 629 10.15 23.41 7.44
CA GLN A 629 10.90 24.67 7.46
C GLN A 629 9.97 25.90 7.42
N VAL A 630 8.88 25.85 6.65
CA VAL A 630 7.88 26.94 6.64
C VAL A 630 7.18 27.06 7.99
N GLU A 631 6.85 25.95 8.67
CA GLU A 631 6.31 25.94 10.04
C GLU A 631 7.29 26.56 11.06
N GLU A 632 8.59 26.29 10.92
CA GLU A 632 9.64 26.82 11.79
C GLU A 632 9.84 28.34 11.60
N GLU A 633 10.05 28.80 10.37
CA GLU A 633 10.24 30.21 10.02
C GLU A 633 9.00 31.08 10.32
N LEU A 634 7.80 30.49 10.27
CA LEU A 634 6.53 31.15 10.57
C LEU A 634 5.94 30.79 11.94
N SER A 635 6.77 30.26 12.85
CA SER A 635 6.39 30.06 14.26
C SER A 635 6.39 31.39 15.01
N CYS A 636 5.25 31.74 15.60
CA CYS A 636 5.10 32.94 16.42
C CYS A 636 5.99 32.86 17.68
N ILE A 637 6.91 33.82 17.84
CA ILE A 637 7.82 33.84 19.00
C ILE A 637 7.08 33.86 20.36
N CYS A 638 5.87 34.41 20.42
CA CYS A 638 5.08 34.55 21.64
C CYS A 638 4.30 33.28 22.03
N CYS A 639 3.60 32.62 21.10
CA CYS A 639 2.76 31.45 21.40
C CYS A 639 3.34 30.11 20.92
N LYS A 640 4.44 30.12 20.15
CA LYS A 640 5.15 28.94 19.59
C LYS A 640 4.36 28.10 18.57
N ASP A 641 3.16 28.52 18.20
CA ASP A 641 2.39 28.00 17.06
C ASP A 641 2.70 28.77 15.76
N ILE A 642 2.35 28.18 14.62
CA ILE A 642 2.29 28.87 13.31
C ILE A 642 1.43 30.15 13.44
N VAL A 643 1.90 31.26 12.86
CA VAL A 643 1.25 32.57 12.98
C VAL A 643 -0.21 32.60 12.48
N LEU A 644 -1.13 33.03 13.34
CA LEU A 644 -2.54 33.27 13.03
C LEU A 644 -2.81 34.78 12.92
N ASP A 645 -3.55 35.20 11.89
CA ASP A 645 -3.65 36.60 11.46
C ASP A 645 -2.25 37.26 11.42
N PRO A 646 -1.36 36.80 10.53
CA PRO A 646 0.05 37.17 10.56
C PRO A 646 0.27 38.67 10.40
N VAL A 647 1.03 39.25 11.32
CA VAL A 647 1.53 40.63 11.24
C VAL A 647 3.01 40.54 10.88
N THR A 648 3.36 40.99 9.68
CA THR A 648 4.76 41.21 9.30
C THR A 648 5.18 42.59 9.78
N THR A 649 6.32 42.68 10.45
CA THR A 649 6.87 43.94 11.00
C THR A 649 7.87 44.59 10.03
N PRO A 650 8.20 45.90 10.16
CA PRO A 650 9.24 46.55 9.34
C PRO A 650 10.64 45.95 9.51
N CYS A 651 10.87 45.18 10.57
CA CYS A 651 12.05 44.34 10.77
C CYS A 651 11.91 42.91 10.20
N GLN A 652 10.92 42.66 9.34
CA GLN A 652 10.65 41.39 8.66
C GLN A 652 10.42 40.17 9.58
N HIS A 653 9.96 40.40 10.82
CA HIS A 653 9.54 39.33 11.72
C HIS A 653 8.02 39.16 11.71
N ASN A 654 7.57 37.91 11.78
CA ASN A 654 6.16 37.53 11.75
C ASN A 654 5.66 37.11 13.14
N MET A 655 4.42 37.48 13.46
CA MET A 655 3.76 37.12 14.72
C MET A 655 2.23 37.20 14.59
N CYS A 656 1.50 36.51 15.47
CA CYS A 656 0.04 36.58 15.46
C CYS A 656 -0.44 37.97 15.84
N LYS A 657 -1.49 38.50 15.18
CA LYS A 657 -2.12 39.79 15.52
C LYS A 657 -2.49 39.88 17.02
N LYS A 658 -3.10 38.84 17.58
CA LYS A 658 -3.45 38.76 19.02
C LYS A 658 -2.21 38.85 19.92
N CYS A 659 -1.06 38.31 19.48
CA CYS A 659 0.17 38.30 20.27
C CYS A 659 0.86 39.68 20.31
N ILE A 660 1.01 40.37 19.17
CA ILE A 660 1.59 41.72 19.15
C ILE A 660 0.70 42.73 19.87
N LEU A 661 -0.63 42.63 19.72
CA LEU A 661 -1.57 43.47 20.46
C LEU A 661 -1.45 43.29 21.98
N ARG A 662 -1.20 42.07 22.47
CA ARG A 662 -0.95 41.83 23.89
C ARG A 662 0.33 42.51 24.37
N VAL A 663 1.42 42.45 23.60
CA VAL A 663 2.70 43.10 23.96
C VAL A 663 2.56 44.63 23.97
N PHE A 664 1.85 45.21 22.99
CA PHE A 664 1.59 46.65 22.94
C PHE A 664 0.66 47.14 24.05
N LYS A 665 -0.18 46.27 24.62
CA LYS A 665 -1.03 46.58 25.78
C LYS A 665 -0.20 46.78 27.06
N GLU A 666 0.94 46.10 27.18
CA GLU A 666 1.91 46.27 28.26
C GLU A 666 2.88 47.46 28.01
N GLU A 667 2.48 48.42 27.17
CA GLU A 667 3.26 49.60 26.73
C GLU A 667 4.61 49.29 26.04
N LEU A 668 4.85 48.04 25.64
CA LEU A 668 6.08 47.60 24.96
C LEU A 668 5.95 47.71 23.43
N TYR A 669 6.22 48.90 22.88
CA TYR A 669 6.12 49.20 21.44
C TYR A 669 7.33 48.74 20.61
N SER A 670 7.83 47.53 20.87
CA SER A 670 8.97 46.92 20.16
C SER A 670 8.62 45.56 19.57
N CYS A 671 9.40 45.11 18.58
CA CYS A 671 9.24 43.79 17.99
C CYS A 671 9.56 42.70 19.03
N PRO A 672 8.63 41.77 19.36
CA PRO A 672 8.88 40.71 20.32
C PRO A 672 10.00 39.73 19.95
N SER A 673 10.40 39.70 18.67
CA SER A 673 11.44 38.77 18.18
C SER A 673 12.85 39.38 18.22
N CYS A 674 13.03 40.62 17.77
CA CYS A 674 14.36 41.27 17.69
C CYS A 674 14.51 42.56 18.51
N ARG A 675 13.48 42.94 19.28
CA ARG A 675 13.43 44.15 20.13
C ARG A 675 13.60 45.50 19.42
N LYS A 676 13.65 45.53 18.07
CA LYS A 676 13.62 46.78 17.31
C LYS A 676 12.36 47.57 17.64
N GLU A 677 12.51 48.86 17.93
CA GLU A 677 11.39 49.74 18.20
C GLU A 677 10.46 49.88 16.98
N LEU A 678 9.16 49.84 17.23
CA LEU A 678 8.09 50.02 16.23
C LEU A 678 7.37 51.36 16.42
N GLY A 679 7.34 51.88 17.65
CA GLY A 679 6.74 53.17 18.01
C GLY A 679 5.25 53.09 18.35
N ARG A 680 4.80 54.02 19.20
CA ARG A 680 3.42 54.07 19.74
C ARG A 680 2.32 54.12 18.67
N ASN A 681 2.61 54.78 17.55
CA ASN A 681 1.66 54.98 16.45
C ASN A 681 1.75 53.88 15.36
N TYR A 682 2.43 52.76 15.63
CA TYR A 682 2.59 51.69 14.66
C TYR A 682 1.24 51.03 14.29
N SER A 683 0.87 51.10 13.01
CA SER A 683 -0.38 50.52 12.50
C SER A 683 -0.24 49.01 12.29
N ILE A 684 -0.78 48.23 13.23
CA ILE A 684 -0.80 46.76 13.16
C ILE A 684 -1.77 46.31 12.05
N LYS A 685 -1.23 45.86 10.91
CA LYS A 685 -1.96 45.34 9.76
C LYS A 685 -1.67 43.84 9.58
N VAL A 686 -2.67 43.10 9.11
CA VAL A 686 -2.51 41.67 8.78
C VAL A 686 -1.97 41.55 7.36
N ASN A 687 -0.88 40.80 7.19
CA ASN A 687 -0.34 40.43 5.89
C ASN A 687 -1.27 39.37 5.26
N LYS A 688 -2.22 39.85 4.46
CA LYS A 688 -3.23 39.00 3.79
C LYS A 688 -2.60 38.02 2.80
N SER A 689 -1.50 38.37 2.14
CA SER A 689 -0.78 37.47 1.23
C SER A 689 -0.23 36.26 2.00
N LEU A 690 0.46 36.51 3.12
CA LEU A 690 0.96 35.45 4.00
C LEU A 690 -0.18 34.60 4.59
N GLN A 691 -1.29 35.22 5.00
CA GLN A 691 -2.47 34.48 5.47
C GLN A 691 -3.05 33.56 4.39
N THR A 692 -3.08 34.00 3.12
CA THR A 692 -3.52 33.17 1.99
C THR A 692 -2.57 32.02 1.69
N ILE A 693 -1.25 32.23 1.78
CA ILE A 693 -0.25 31.16 1.65
C ILE A 693 -0.45 30.12 2.74
N LEU A 694 -0.57 30.54 4.00
CA LEU A 694 -0.79 29.64 5.14
C LEU A 694 -2.10 28.87 5.02
N ARG A 695 -3.19 29.50 4.54
CA ARG A 695 -4.46 28.80 4.21
C ARG A 695 -4.30 27.77 3.10
N SER A 696 -3.43 28.00 2.11
CA SER A 696 -3.17 27.05 1.03
C SER A 696 -2.21 25.92 1.41
N MET A 697 -1.44 26.07 2.49
CA MET A 697 -0.49 25.05 2.96
C MET A 697 -1.08 24.22 4.10
N PHE A 698 -1.67 24.86 5.10
CA PHE A 698 -2.07 24.22 6.35
C PHE A 698 -3.59 24.15 6.50
N ASP A 699 -4.21 23.17 5.85
CA ASP A 699 -5.65 22.90 5.97
C ASP A 699 -6.07 22.82 7.46
N GLY A 700 -6.96 23.72 7.88
CA GLY A 700 -7.46 23.78 9.26
C GLY A 700 -6.56 24.49 10.27
N TYR A 701 -5.50 25.23 9.89
CA TYR A 701 -4.65 25.93 10.87
C TYR A 701 -5.35 27.05 11.66
N GLU A 702 -6.48 27.55 11.15
CA GLU A 702 -7.36 28.52 11.84
C GLU A 702 -8.38 27.81 12.77
N SER A 703 -8.58 26.50 12.61
CA SER A 703 -9.55 25.72 13.39
C SER A 703 -9.17 25.65 14.86
N GLY A 704 -10.11 26.00 15.75
CA GLY A 704 -9.90 25.96 17.21
C GLY A 704 -8.99 27.05 17.77
N ARG A 705 -8.58 28.06 16.99
CA ARG A 705 -7.67 29.14 17.43
C ARG A 705 -8.31 30.56 17.41
N CYS A 706 -9.62 30.63 17.18
CA CYS A 706 -10.43 31.85 17.11
C CYS A 706 -10.54 32.61 18.45
#